data_AF-A0A9X1ULR8-F1
#
_entry.id   AF-A0A9X1ULR8-F1
#
_cell.length_a   1.000
_cell.length_b   1.000
_cell.length_c   1.000
_cell.angle_alpha   90.00
_cell.angle_beta   90.00
_cell.angle_gamma   90.00
#
_symmetry.space_group_name_H-M   'P 1'
#
loop_
_entity.id
_entity.type
_entity.pdbx_description
1 polymer ?
#
loop_
_entity_poly.entity_id
_entity_poly.type
_entity_poly.pdbx_seq_one_letter_code
_entity_poly.pdbx_strand_id
1 'polypeptide(L)'
;MNKNKQHKQHKQRLCALLSTAIFATSGAALAPAAQAQQYTTDWLANTYGTLAAHAGNGARSMWVSPDGVIYTASFWDENEGGMAIYQNGKSLGSIGLHNEFQGGAITGNLTSVFAAMQAGTAYGSGTVGRYNRASGQRDLTISVSTWNTVSKADAITGLATQNALLYASDFYGNRVRIFTTDGAWQRDIAIASPGALALDSTGNVWVAQMSAGTIAEFSPAGAPLQTIQMPAGSKPSALYFDASTGLLMVGDQGPDMNIKLYSLAGTPALTGSFGVKGGYLDTTTGAKGQVGAQRFTRITGIGKDTTGNLYVLNNPWGGAWDLGRNGGTDIHAYDPNGNLLWKLQALNFEGVAAPDPATDASLFHSGTAIFTGTAGGTFVANTVDPFTYPSDPRLNMNDTQRDEHFGQLASVGGNRILVASGQNPAIFYFFHFNPASGYIAIPDGSLPGALFNTTFSVTGGFCIDSKGDVWAGLDRTNHIYHYPLTGFDGNGKPSWGHAITISTPMSARPITRIVYQPESDTMILAQGLAGSWDWTAMNGHIEVYHGWAAGNRTPGPVINLTSANPKSIAAAGHYLFVGYVHTVPNIDVFDLTTGQQVTTLINANPGTVDVGSDVDSMYGLRAYLTSTGQYVITKDNYNGSSVIVHRWTP
;
A
#
# COMPACT_ATOMS: atom_id res chain seq x y z
N MET A 1 64.66 -27.70 32.76
CA MET A 1 64.57 -26.84 31.56
C MET A 1 63.33 -25.97 31.67
N ASN A 2 63.53 -24.65 31.58
CA ASN A 2 62.65 -23.49 31.32
C ASN A 2 61.12 -23.70 31.19
N LYS A 3 60.23 -22.81 31.64
CA LYS A 3 60.29 -21.55 32.43
C LYS A 3 58.83 -21.22 32.87
N ASN A 4 58.65 -20.96 34.17
CA ASN A 4 57.86 -19.91 34.86
C ASN A 4 56.85 -19.04 34.04
N LYS A 5 55.69 -18.58 34.56
CA LYS A 5 55.27 -18.38 35.96
C LYS A 5 53.75 -18.09 36.10
N GLN A 6 53.21 -18.59 37.23
CA GLN A 6 51.98 -18.26 37.95
C GLN A 6 52.04 -16.85 38.62
N HIS A 7 50.98 -16.03 38.71
CA HIS A 7 49.79 -16.03 39.60
C HIS A 7 49.92 -15.15 40.89
N LYS A 8 48.86 -14.36 41.14
CA LYS A 8 48.28 -13.85 42.43
C LYS A 8 48.93 -12.74 43.29
N GLN A 9 48.13 -11.66 43.42
CA GLN A 9 47.57 -11.00 44.61
C GLN A 9 48.42 -10.64 45.87
N HIS A 10 48.28 -9.37 46.28
CA HIS A 10 47.73 -8.84 47.55
C HIS A 10 48.57 -7.84 48.38
N LYS A 11 47.93 -6.66 48.63
CA LYS A 11 47.85 -5.80 49.84
C LYS A 11 49.12 -5.23 50.51
N GLN A 12 49.13 -3.90 50.76
CA GLN A 12 49.34 -3.21 52.08
C GLN A 12 49.36 -1.67 51.87
N ARG A 13 48.47 -0.88 52.51
CA ARG A 13 48.52 -0.18 53.83
C ARG A 13 49.42 1.09 53.88
N LEU A 14 48.85 2.29 54.19
CA LEU A 14 49.10 3.09 55.42
C LEU A 14 48.34 4.45 55.43
N CYS A 15 47.89 4.89 56.62
CA CYS A 15 47.19 6.15 56.98
C CYS A 15 48.12 7.39 56.90
N ALA A 16 47.74 8.67 57.00
CA ALA A 16 46.59 9.42 57.55
C ALA A 16 46.62 10.88 57.02
N LEU A 17 45.51 11.65 57.06
CA LEU A 17 45.42 12.99 57.70
C LEU A 17 44.06 13.69 57.53
N LEU A 18 43.75 14.47 58.57
CA LEU A 18 42.58 15.24 59.01
C LEU A 18 41.67 15.97 57.98
N SER A 19 40.36 15.78 58.20
CA SER A 19 39.32 16.77 58.56
C SER A 19 39.21 18.13 57.87
N THR A 20 38.13 18.30 57.09
CA THR A 20 37.28 19.51 57.13
C THR A 20 35.83 19.16 56.79
N ALA A 21 34.92 19.48 57.72
CA ALA A 21 33.48 19.35 57.57
C ALA A 21 32.90 20.59 56.87
N ILE A 22 32.03 20.38 55.89
CA ILE A 22 31.08 21.40 55.40
C ILE A 22 29.69 20.76 55.42
N PHE A 23 28.81 21.34 56.23
CA PHE A 23 27.38 21.11 56.19
C PHE A 23 26.82 21.63 54.87
N ALA A 24 26.14 20.77 54.10
CA ALA A 24 25.21 21.21 53.07
C ALA A 24 23.96 20.35 53.13
N THR A 25 22.90 21.03 53.53
CA THR A 25 21.49 20.68 53.64
C THR A 25 20.97 19.74 52.54
N SER A 26 20.20 18.74 52.98
CA SER A 26 19.34 17.87 52.20
C SER A 26 18.29 18.67 51.41
N GLY A 27 18.61 18.96 50.15
CA GLY A 27 17.61 19.21 49.12
C GLY A 27 17.23 17.88 48.49
N ALA A 28 16.11 17.30 48.92
CA ALA A 28 15.44 16.28 48.12
C ALA A 28 15.05 16.96 46.79
N ALA A 29 15.85 16.73 45.75
CA ALA A 29 15.42 17.00 44.39
C ALA A 29 14.21 16.09 44.15
N LEU A 30 13.02 16.65 44.24
CA LEU A 30 11.86 16.12 43.55
C LEU A 30 12.30 15.99 42.10
N ALA A 31 12.60 14.78 41.66
CA ALA A 31 12.63 14.48 40.24
C ALA A 31 11.31 15.01 39.67
N PRO A 32 11.32 15.73 38.54
CA PRO A 32 10.08 16.07 37.89
C PRO A 32 9.31 14.75 37.71
N ALA A 33 8.07 14.71 38.21
CA ALA A 33 7.17 13.63 37.85
C ALA A 33 7.27 13.44 36.34
N ALA A 34 7.55 12.22 35.90
CA ALA A 34 7.57 11.88 34.49
C ALA A 34 6.34 12.52 33.85
N GLN A 35 6.54 13.49 32.94
CA GLN A 35 5.46 13.96 32.11
C GLN A 35 4.99 12.73 31.36
N ALA A 36 3.84 12.20 31.76
CA ALA A 36 3.17 11.15 31.03
C ALA A 36 3.08 11.61 29.57
N GLN A 37 3.50 10.74 28.65
CA GLN A 37 3.53 11.06 27.23
C GLN A 37 2.14 11.54 26.80
N GLN A 38 2.01 12.82 26.39
CA GLN A 38 0.72 13.48 26.11
C GLN A 38 0.06 13.00 24.81
N TYR A 39 0.61 11.97 24.18
CA TYR A 39 0.11 11.40 22.93
C TYR A 39 0.44 9.91 22.83
N THR A 40 -0.29 9.19 21.98
CA THR A 40 0.00 7.80 21.61
C THR A 40 0.46 7.67 20.17
N THR A 41 1.11 6.55 19.85
CA THR A 41 1.48 6.15 18.49
C THR A 41 0.94 4.74 18.22
N ASP A 42 0.15 4.63 17.16
CA ASP A 42 -0.43 3.40 16.64
C ASP A 42 -0.24 3.33 15.11
N TRP A 43 -0.71 2.26 14.48
CA TRP A 43 -0.68 2.10 13.03
C TRP A 43 -1.96 1.46 12.48
N LEU A 44 -2.12 1.57 11.17
CA LEU A 44 -3.15 0.94 10.34
C LEU A 44 -2.51 0.32 9.09
N ALA A 45 -3.29 -0.49 8.37
CA ALA A 45 -3.03 -0.99 7.02
C ALA A 45 -1.93 -2.06 6.87
N ASN A 46 -1.15 -2.36 7.91
CA ASN A 46 -0.32 -3.57 7.99
C ASN A 46 -0.71 -4.41 9.21
N THR A 47 -0.72 -5.74 9.08
CA THR A 47 -1.04 -6.65 10.19
C THR A 47 -0.10 -6.45 11.37
N TYR A 48 1.16 -6.13 11.12
CA TYR A 48 2.15 -5.88 12.16
C TYR A 48 2.72 -4.47 12.05
N GLY A 49 3.02 -3.88 13.21
CA GLY A 49 3.49 -2.50 13.29
C GLY A 49 4.99 -2.35 13.20
N THR A 50 5.78 -3.41 13.41
CA THR A 50 7.25 -3.35 13.40
C THR A 50 7.82 -3.84 12.07
N LEU A 51 8.92 -3.23 11.63
CA LEU A 51 9.60 -3.62 10.39
C LEU A 51 10.09 -5.08 10.42
N ALA A 52 10.49 -5.61 11.57
CA ALA A 52 10.96 -6.99 11.66
C ALA A 52 9.84 -8.04 11.46
N ALA A 53 8.57 -7.65 11.65
CA ALA A 53 7.43 -8.56 11.59
C ALA A 53 6.44 -8.24 10.45
N HIS A 54 6.60 -7.09 9.78
CA HIS A 54 5.64 -6.58 8.81
C HIS A 54 5.37 -7.56 7.67
N ALA A 55 4.16 -7.50 7.12
CA ALA A 55 3.89 -8.10 5.82
C ALA A 55 4.44 -7.19 4.72
N GLY A 56 5.02 -7.79 3.68
CA GLY A 56 5.49 -7.11 2.49
C GLY A 56 4.33 -6.73 1.59
N ASN A 57 4.46 -5.61 0.90
CA ASN A 57 3.49 -5.06 -0.01
C ASN A 57 3.47 -5.77 -1.37
N GLY A 58 2.34 -5.62 -2.08
CA GLY A 58 2.26 -5.85 -3.51
C GLY A 58 2.59 -7.27 -3.94
N ALA A 59 2.33 -8.28 -3.10
CA ALA A 59 2.45 -9.68 -3.52
C ALA A 59 1.50 -9.92 -4.70
N ARG A 60 2.06 -10.35 -5.85
CA ARG A 60 1.30 -10.55 -7.10
C ARG A 60 1.08 -12.03 -7.42
N SER A 61 1.94 -12.90 -6.89
CA SER A 61 1.82 -14.34 -7.00
C SER A 61 2.28 -15.02 -5.72
N MET A 62 1.86 -16.26 -5.52
CA MET A 62 2.11 -17.03 -4.29
C MET A 62 2.34 -18.50 -4.61
N TRP A 63 3.31 -19.10 -3.92
CA TRP A 63 3.49 -20.55 -3.85
C TRP A 63 3.47 -21.00 -2.40
N VAL A 64 2.76 -22.10 -2.12
CA VAL A 64 2.69 -22.71 -0.80
C VAL A 64 3.40 -24.04 -0.85
N SER A 65 4.39 -24.22 0.03
CA SER A 65 5.10 -25.48 0.15
C SER A 65 4.25 -26.52 0.91
N PRO A 66 4.54 -27.82 0.77
CA PRO A 66 3.80 -28.88 1.46
C PRO A 66 3.75 -28.74 2.99
N ASP A 67 4.78 -28.13 3.58
CA ASP A 67 4.93 -27.81 5.00
C ASP A 67 4.26 -26.48 5.43
N GLY A 68 3.51 -25.83 4.54
CA GLY A 68 2.73 -24.63 4.83
C GLY A 68 3.55 -23.33 4.88
N VAL A 69 4.77 -23.33 4.35
CA VAL A 69 5.53 -22.10 4.12
C VAL A 69 5.00 -21.44 2.86
N ILE A 70 4.71 -20.15 2.94
CA ILE A 70 4.19 -19.33 1.86
C ILE A 70 5.32 -18.47 1.34
N TYR A 71 5.52 -18.50 0.02
CA TYR A 71 6.44 -17.61 -0.68
C TYR A 71 5.61 -16.73 -1.59
N THR A 72 5.80 -15.41 -1.49
CA THR A 72 5.17 -14.44 -2.40
C THR A 72 6.21 -13.73 -3.22
N ALA A 73 5.86 -13.29 -4.43
CA ALA A 73 6.71 -12.40 -5.22
C ALA A 73 5.99 -11.07 -5.48
N SER A 74 6.69 -9.96 -5.26
CA SER A 74 6.24 -8.60 -5.55
C SER A 74 7.09 -7.98 -6.65
N PHE A 75 6.57 -6.91 -7.26
CA PHE A 75 7.35 -6.10 -8.20
C PHE A 75 8.28 -5.12 -7.46
N TRP A 76 7.81 -4.62 -6.31
CA TRP A 76 8.56 -3.74 -5.43
C TRP A 76 8.13 -3.93 -3.98
N ASP A 77 9.10 -4.02 -3.08
CA ASP A 77 8.90 -3.83 -1.64
C ASP A 77 10.17 -3.26 -1.00
N GLU A 78 10.04 -2.14 -0.28
CA GLU A 78 11.18 -1.35 0.22
C GLU A 78 12.10 -2.11 1.17
N ASN A 79 11.55 -2.95 2.06
CA ASN A 79 12.30 -3.46 3.21
C ASN A 79 12.06 -4.95 3.52
N GLU A 80 10.94 -5.52 3.11
CA GLU A 80 10.76 -6.97 3.08
C GLU A 80 11.49 -7.56 1.88
N GLY A 81 11.74 -6.82 0.80
CA GLY A 81 12.38 -7.33 -0.41
C GLY A 81 11.41 -8.06 -1.34
N GLY A 82 11.86 -8.39 -2.55
CA GLY A 82 10.93 -8.77 -3.62
C GLY A 82 10.33 -10.19 -3.52
N MET A 83 10.85 -11.06 -2.64
CA MET A 83 10.22 -12.36 -2.34
C MET A 83 10.11 -12.60 -0.84
N ALA A 84 8.94 -12.31 -0.27
CA ALA A 84 8.66 -12.50 1.15
C ALA A 84 8.24 -13.93 1.50
N ILE A 85 8.54 -14.34 2.74
CA ILE A 85 8.31 -15.70 3.25
C ILE A 85 7.46 -15.64 4.52
N TYR A 86 6.38 -16.42 4.56
CA TYR A 86 5.47 -16.47 5.69
C TYR A 86 5.18 -17.90 6.15
N GLN A 87 4.91 -18.07 7.43
CA GLN A 87 4.30 -19.30 7.95
C GLN A 87 3.50 -18.97 9.21
N ASN A 88 2.32 -19.60 9.35
CA ASN A 88 1.44 -19.38 10.52
C ASN A 88 1.16 -17.90 10.81
N GLY A 89 0.94 -17.11 9.74
CA GLY A 89 0.64 -15.68 9.83
C GLY A 89 1.81 -14.79 10.24
N LYS A 90 3.07 -15.26 10.19
CA LYS A 90 4.27 -14.49 10.58
C LYS A 90 5.30 -14.45 9.47
N SER A 91 6.04 -13.35 9.35
CA SER A 91 7.24 -13.27 8.49
C SER A 91 8.34 -14.21 8.99
N LEU A 92 8.98 -14.88 8.04
CA LEU A 92 10.20 -15.66 8.20
C LEU A 92 11.40 -14.98 7.50
N GLY A 93 11.23 -13.74 7.04
CA GLY A 93 12.18 -13.01 6.23
C GLY A 93 11.90 -13.15 4.74
N SER A 94 12.94 -12.98 3.92
CA SER A 94 12.79 -12.82 2.48
C SER A 94 14.02 -13.24 1.67
N ILE A 95 13.82 -13.29 0.36
CA ILE A 95 14.82 -13.62 -0.65
C ILE A 95 14.87 -12.50 -1.69
N GLY A 96 16.08 -12.12 -2.10
CA GLY A 96 16.31 -11.16 -3.17
C GLY A 96 16.12 -9.70 -2.77
N LEU A 97 16.41 -8.81 -3.71
CA LEU A 97 16.32 -7.36 -3.51
C LEU A 97 14.89 -6.83 -3.75
N HIS A 98 14.65 -5.58 -3.33
CA HIS A 98 13.36 -4.89 -3.51
C HIS A 98 12.89 -4.80 -4.96
N ASN A 99 13.80 -4.81 -5.95
CA ASN A 99 13.52 -4.66 -7.38
C ASN A 99 14.08 -5.81 -8.23
N GLU A 100 14.07 -7.03 -7.68
CA GLU A 100 14.63 -8.18 -8.36
C GLU A 100 13.62 -8.94 -9.23
N PHE A 101 12.32 -8.87 -8.88
CA PHE A 101 11.30 -9.74 -9.46
C PHE A 101 10.23 -8.96 -10.24
N GLN A 102 9.66 -9.60 -11.25
CA GLN A 102 8.42 -9.12 -11.85
C GLN A 102 7.25 -9.23 -10.86
N GLY A 103 7.29 -10.23 -9.97
CA GLY A 103 6.21 -10.56 -9.04
C GLY A 103 5.13 -11.45 -9.63
N GLY A 104 4.90 -11.43 -10.95
CA GLY A 104 3.78 -12.12 -11.60
C GLY A 104 3.83 -13.65 -11.62
N ALA A 105 4.96 -14.28 -11.33
CA ALA A 105 5.06 -15.75 -11.33
C ALA A 105 6.09 -16.29 -10.34
N ILE A 106 5.66 -17.28 -9.56
CA ILE A 106 6.45 -18.01 -8.57
C ILE A 106 6.01 -19.48 -8.48
N THR A 107 6.94 -20.40 -8.23
CA THR A 107 6.66 -21.80 -7.88
C THR A 107 7.83 -22.36 -7.05
N GLY A 108 7.72 -23.57 -6.52
CA GLY A 108 8.82 -24.19 -5.79
C GLY A 108 8.75 -25.71 -5.72
N ASN A 109 9.79 -26.29 -5.11
CA ASN A 109 9.87 -27.71 -4.81
C ASN A 109 10.49 -27.91 -3.41
N LEU A 110 10.97 -29.11 -3.11
CA LEU A 110 11.54 -29.43 -1.80
C LEU A 110 12.74 -28.55 -1.43
N THR A 111 13.59 -28.18 -2.39
CA THR A 111 14.87 -27.50 -2.15
C THR A 111 14.93 -26.08 -2.67
N SER A 112 14.07 -25.72 -3.63
CA SER A 112 14.21 -24.49 -4.40
C SER A 112 12.88 -23.77 -4.60
N VAL A 113 12.98 -22.45 -4.75
CA VAL A 113 11.90 -21.57 -5.23
C VAL A 113 12.35 -20.95 -6.54
N PHE A 114 11.42 -20.76 -7.47
CA PHE A 114 11.62 -20.21 -8.79
C PHE A 114 10.73 -18.98 -8.94
N ALA A 115 11.29 -17.86 -9.39
CA ALA A 115 10.54 -16.63 -9.57
C ALA A 115 10.97 -15.88 -10.84
N ALA A 116 10.01 -15.22 -11.49
CA ALA A 116 10.25 -14.40 -12.67
C ALA A 116 11.00 -13.12 -12.32
N MET A 117 12.09 -12.82 -13.04
CA MET A 117 13.03 -11.73 -12.72
C MET A 117 12.66 -10.42 -13.41
N GLN A 118 12.92 -9.26 -12.81
CA GLN A 118 12.55 -7.95 -13.36
C GLN A 118 13.44 -7.50 -14.54
N ALA A 119 12.89 -6.67 -15.44
CA ALA A 119 13.68 -5.92 -16.40
C ALA A 119 14.65 -4.95 -15.71
N GLY A 120 15.79 -4.63 -16.35
CA GLY A 120 16.81 -3.74 -15.81
C GLY A 120 17.77 -4.40 -14.80
N THR A 121 17.44 -5.59 -14.30
CA THR A 121 18.43 -6.48 -13.66
C THR A 121 19.44 -6.97 -14.72
N ALA A 122 20.57 -7.53 -14.29
CA ALA A 122 21.53 -8.18 -15.20
C ALA A 122 20.94 -9.38 -15.98
N TYR A 123 19.73 -9.83 -15.63
CA TYR A 123 19.08 -11.05 -16.13
C TYR A 123 17.91 -10.77 -17.07
N GLY A 124 17.21 -9.66 -16.86
CA GLY A 124 16.08 -9.22 -17.68
C GLY A 124 14.76 -9.95 -17.43
N SER A 125 13.66 -9.40 -17.96
CA SER A 125 12.28 -9.88 -17.76
C SER A 125 11.98 -11.25 -18.37
N GLY A 126 12.85 -11.74 -19.24
CA GLY A 126 12.69 -13.02 -19.93
C GLY A 126 13.23 -14.21 -19.13
N THR A 127 13.62 -14.01 -17.88
CA THR A 127 14.41 -14.96 -17.10
C THR A 127 13.69 -15.40 -15.82
N VAL A 128 13.89 -16.65 -15.43
CA VAL A 128 13.50 -17.20 -14.12
C VAL A 128 14.74 -17.43 -13.28
N GLY A 129 14.76 -16.92 -12.06
CA GLY A 129 15.80 -17.23 -11.06
C GLY A 129 15.40 -18.43 -10.22
N ARG A 130 16.36 -19.30 -9.90
CA ARG A 130 16.22 -20.39 -8.92
C ARG A 130 16.98 -20.02 -7.65
N TYR A 131 16.31 -20.16 -6.52
CA TYR A 131 16.81 -19.81 -5.20
C TYR A 131 16.73 -21.02 -4.29
N ASN A 132 17.78 -21.27 -3.52
CA ASN A 132 17.77 -22.31 -2.50
C ASN A 132 16.86 -21.88 -1.33
N ARG A 133 15.91 -22.74 -0.94
CA ARG A 133 14.93 -22.43 0.13
C ARG A 133 15.57 -22.18 1.49
N ALA A 134 16.70 -22.84 1.78
CA ALA A 134 17.35 -22.77 3.08
C ALA A 134 18.31 -21.57 3.20
N SER A 135 19.04 -21.24 2.14
CA SER A 135 20.04 -20.16 2.16
C SER A 135 19.58 -18.86 1.52
N GLY A 136 18.47 -18.86 0.77
CA GLY A 136 18.00 -17.74 -0.03
C GLY A 136 18.90 -17.38 -1.21
N GLN A 137 19.98 -18.13 -1.45
CA GLN A 137 20.94 -17.82 -2.51
C GLN A 137 20.39 -18.22 -3.87
N ARG A 138 20.52 -17.31 -4.84
CA ARG A 138 20.27 -17.61 -6.26
C ARG A 138 21.42 -18.45 -6.80
N ASP A 139 21.12 -19.64 -7.29
CA ASP A 139 22.13 -20.58 -7.80
C ASP A 139 22.03 -20.85 -9.31
N LEU A 140 20.92 -20.47 -9.93
CA LEU A 140 20.70 -20.64 -11.38
C LEU A 140 19.77 -19.55 -11.93
N THR A 141 19.98 -19.20 -13.19
CA THR A 141 19.04 -18.42 -14.00
C THR A 141 18.69 -19.20 -15.28
N ILE A 142 17.42 -19.13 -15.69
CA ILE A 142 16.88 -19.88 -16.83
C ILE A 142 16.26 -18.89 -17.81
N SER A 143 16.81 -18.81 -19.02
CA SER A 143 16.28 -17.93 -20.08
C SER A 143 15.03 -18.55 -20.72
N VAL A 144 13.87 -18.01 -20.38
CA VAL A 144 12.57 -18.48 -20.86
C VAL A 144 12.14 -17.72 -22.11
N SER A 145 12.23 -16.40 -22.12
CA SER A 145 11.72 -15.54 -23.20
C SER A 145 12.80 -14.65 -23.80
N THR A 146 12.64 -14.32 -25.08
CA THR A 146 13.43 -13.27 -25.74
C THR A 146 12.96 -11.87 -25.35
N TRP A 147 11.76 -11.73 -24.78
CA TRP A 147 11.19 -10.46 -24.30
C TRP A 147 11.76 -10.08 -22.94
N ASN A 148 13.04 -9.68 -22.92
CA ASN A 148 13.84 -9.51 -21.71
C ASN A 148 13.96 -8.07 -21.18
N THR A 149 13.28 -7.11 -21.80
CA THR A 149 13.26 -5.68 -21.40
C THR A 149 11.85 -5.17 -21.09
N VAL A 150 10.89 -6.08 -20.84
CA VAL A 150 9.52 -5.74 -20.47
C VAL A 150 9.49 -5.18 -19.06
N SER A 151 9.14 -3.90 -18.92
CA SER A 151 9.03 -3.20 -17.64
C SER A 151 7.59 -2.88 -17.32
N LYS A 152 7.23 -2.95 -16.03
CA LYS A 152 5.85 -2.75 -15.52
C LYS A 152 4.81 -3.68 -16.18
N ALA A 153 5.30 -4.79 -16.72
CA ALA A 153 4.58 -5.85 -17.39
C ALA A 153 5.32 -7.18 -17.21
N ASP A 154 4.61 -8.29 -17.39
CA ASP A 154 5.13 -9.63 -17.16
C ASP A 154 5.39 -10.32 -18.50
N ALA A 155 6.64 -10.68 -18.78
CA ALA A 155 6.96 -11.60 -19.86
C ALA A 155 6.74 -13.06 -19.45
N ILE A 156 6.88 -13.34 -18.15
CA ILE A 156 6.61 -14.66 -17.57
C ILE A 156 5.44 -14.54 -16.59
N THR A 157 4.32 -15.15 -16.96
CA THR A 157 2.99 -14.96 -16.34
C THR A 157 2.50 -16.16 -15.55
N GLY A 158 3.30 -17.22 -15.47
CA GLY A 158 2.96 -18.44 -14.74
C GLY A 158 4.15 -19.37 -14.65
N LEU A 159 4.33 -19.98 -13.49
CA LEU A 159 5.33 -21.01 -13.23
C LEU A 159 4.67 -22.18 -12.51
N ALA A 160 5.09 -23.39 -12.83
CA ALA A 160 4.73 -24.58 -12.08
C ALA A 160 5.85 -25.62 -12.12
N THR A 161 5.93 -26.42 -11.08
CA THR A 161 6.96 -27.47 -10.91
C THR A 161 6.29 -28.81 -10.62
N GLN A 162 6.79 -29.85 -11.26
CA GLN A 162 6.41 -31.23 -10.95
C GLN A 162 7.60 -32.14 -11.24
N ASN A 163 7.94 -33.01 -10.29
CA ASN A 163 9.15 -33.84 -10.35
C ASN A 163 10.40 -32.97 -10.62
N ALA A 164 11.20 -33.32 -11.64
CA ALA A 164 12.40 -32.59 -12.04
C ALA A 164 12.15 -31.58 -13.18
N LEU A 165 10.90 -31.16 -13.40
CA LEU A 165 10.54 -30.23 -14.47
C LEU A 165 10.02 -28.89 -13.95
N LEU A 166 10.35 -27.83 -14.68
CA LEU A 166 9.83 -26.48 -14.56
C LEU A 166 9.05 -26.12 -15.82
N TYR A 167 7.82 -25.67 -15.65
CA TYR A 167 6.95 -25.17 -16.70
C TYR A 167 6.85 -23.65 -16.55
N ALA A 168 7.03 -22.91 -17.64
CA ALA A 168 7.00 -21.46 -17.64
C ALA A 168 6.14 -20.91 -18.79
N SER A 169 5.15 -20.09 -18.46
CA SER A 169 4.32 -19.37 -19.41
C SER A 169 5.09 -18.18 -19.97
N ASP A 170 5.48 -18.25 -21.24
CA ASP A 170 6.10 -17.17 -22.01
C ASP A 170 4.99 -16.40 -22.73
N PHE A 171 4.51 -15.32 -22.10
CA PHE A 171 3.30 -14.62 -22.50
C PHE A 171 3.39 -14.09 -23.93
N TYR A 172 4.42 -13.30 -24.22
CA TYR A 172 4.64 -12.70 -25.54
C TYR A 172 5.18 -13.70 -26.57
N GLY A 173 5.81 -14.79 -26.10
CA GLY A 173 6.21 -15.91 -26.94
C GLY A 173 5.07 -16.82 -27.38
N ASN A 174 3.86 -16.65 -26.82
CA ASN A 174 2.68 -17.49 -27.06
C ASN A 174 3.00 -18.99 -26.94
N ARG A 175 3.63 -19.36 -25.81
CA ARG A 175 3.99 -20.75 -25.52
C ARG A 175 4.19 -20.99 -24.03
N VAL A 176 4.03 -22.24 -23.62
CA VAL A 176 4.61 -22.74 -22.36
C VAL A 176 5.93 -23.43 -22.68
N ARG A 177 7.00 -23.06 -21.99
CA ARG A 177 8.32 -23.68 -22.14
C ARG A 177 8.60 -24.61 -20.97
N ILE A 178 9.18 -25.77 -21.26
CA ILE A 178 9.46 -26.80 -20.28
C ILE A 178 10.97 -26.99 -20.20
N PHE A 179 11.48 -26.94 -18.97
CA PHE A 179 12.88 -27.15 -18.63
C PHE A 179 13.00 -28.24 -17.58
N THR A 180 14.18 -28.83 -17.42
CA THR A 180 14.51 -29.45 -16.14
C THR A 180 14.63 -28.37 -15.07
N THR A 181 14.49 -28.73 -13.80
CA THR A 181 14.75 -27.80 -12.69
C THR A 181 16.20 -27.31 -12.62
N ASP A 182 17.10 -27.93 -13.38
CA ASP A 182 18.50 -27.51 -13.59
C ASP A 182 18.69 -26.66 -14.85
N GLY A 183 17.61 -26.25 -15.51
CA GLY A 183 17.61 -25.28 -16.61
C GLY A 183 17.81 -25.85 -18.01
N ALA A 184 17.85 -27.18 -18.18
CA ALA A 184 17.98 -27.79 -19.50
C ALA A 184 16.62 -27.78 -20.23
N TRP A 185 16.52 -27.05 -21.34
CA TRP A 185 15.31 -27.02 -22.16
C TRP A 185 14.90 -28.41 -22.63
N GLN A 186 13.60 -28.70 -22.57
CA GLN A 186 13.01 -29.99 -22.96
C GLN A 186 12.11 -29.86 -24.18
N ARG A 187 11.12 -28.96 -24.14
CA ARG A 187 10.17 -28.72 -25.23
C ARG A 187 9.38 -27.42 -25.01
N ASP A 188 8.66 -27.01 -26.05
CA ASP A 188 7.66 -25.94 -25.99
C ASP A 188 6.26 -26.49 -26.33
N ILE A 189 5.22 -25.90 -25.76
CA ILE A 189 3.81 -26.11 -26.08
C ILE A 189 3.26 -24.79 -26.61
N ALA A 190 2.75 -24.78 -27.84
CA ALA A 190 2.18 -23.57 -28.44
C ALA A 190 0.79 -23.27 -27.85
N ILE A 191 0.61 -22.06 -27.33
CA ILE A 191 -0.67 -21.57 -26.78
C ILE A 191 -0.65 -20.04 -26.69
N ALA A 192 -1.73 -19.38 -27.07
CA ALA A 192 -1.80 -17.92 -27.04
C ALA A 192 -1.94 -17.39 -25.61
N SER A 193 -1.20 -16.32 -25.30
CA SER A 193 -1.31 -15.56 -24.05
C SER A 193 -1.42 -16.44 -22.78
N PRO A 194 -0.50 -17.41 -22.57
CA PRO A 194 -0.56 -18.31 -21.43
C PRO A 194 -0.40 -17.52 -20.12
N GLY A 195 -1.12 -17.92 -19.08
CA GLY A 195 -1.08 -17.34 -17.73
C GLY A 195 -0.68 -18.37 -16.68
N ALA A 196 -1.41 -18.41 -15.56
CA ALA A 196 -1.20 -19.39 -14.49
C ALA A 196 -1.24 -20.84 -14.99
N LEU A 197 -0.46 -21.69 -14.31
CA LEU A 197 -0.25 -23.09 -14.64
C LEU A 197 -0.53 -23.98 -13.43
N ALA A 198 -1.08 -25.17 -13.67
CA ALA A 198 -1.12 -26.26 -12.69
C ALA A 198 -0.87 -27.60 -13.39
N LEU A 199 -0.32 -28.56 -12.66
CA LEU A 199 -0.13 -29.93 -13.12
C LEU A 199 -1.06 -30.85 -12.34
N ASP A 200 -1.78 -31.72 -13.03
CA ASP A 200 -2.60 -32.74 -12.38
C ASP A 200 -1.78 -34.00 -11.99
N SER A 201 -2.45 -34.95 -11.35
CA SER A 201 -1.83 -36.21 -10.88
C SER A 201 -1.31 -37.11 -12.02
N THR A 202 -1.77 -36.91 -13.25
CA THR A 202 -1.32 -37.65 -14.44
C THR A 202 -0.18 -36.95 -15.16
N GLY A 203 0.15 -35.72 -14.75
CA GLY A 203 1.19 -34.88 -15.33
C GLY A 203 0.71 -34.04 -16.51
N ASN A 204 -0.61 -33.93 -16.74
CA ASN A 204 -1.13 -33.00 -17.72
C ASN A 204 -0.98 -31.57 -17.19
N VAL A 205 -0.68 -30.64 -18.08
CA VAL A 205 -0.58 -29.22 -17.77
C VAL A 205 -1.86 -28.49 -18.13
N TRP A 206 -2.38 -27.77 -17.15
CA TRP A 206 -3.54 -26.90 -17.26
C TRP A 206 -3.04 -25.45 -17.34
N VAL A 207 -3.41 -24.77 -18.42
CA VAL A 207 -2.92 -23.43 -18.76
C VAL A 207 -4.08 -22.46 -18.83
N ALA A 208 -4.10 -21.46 -17.94
CA ALA A 208 -5.09 -20.40 -17.99
C ALA A 208 -4.82 -19.46 -19.17
N GLN A 209 -5.87 -19.14 -19.95
CA GLN A 209 -5.87 -18.05 -20.92
C GLN A 209 -6.82 -16.97 -20.39
N MET A 210 -6.28 -16.09 -19.52
CA MET A 210 -7.07 -15.16 -18.70
C MET A 210 -8.04 -14.30 -19.53
N SER A 211 -7.56 -13.69 -20.62
CA SER A 211 -8.39 -12.83 -21.47
C SER A 211 -9.52 -13.59 -22.17
N ALA A 212 -9.29 -14.86 -22.51
CA ALA A 212 -10.26 -15.74 -23.16
C ALA A 212 -11.27 -16.38 -22.18
N GLY A 213 -11.01 -16.33 -20.87
CA GLY A 213 -11.86 -16.99 -19.89
C GLY A 213 -11.82 -18.53 -19.98
N THR A 214 -10.68 -19.10 -20.36
CA THR A 214 -10.53 -20.55 -20.57
C THR A 214 -9.34 -21.13 -19.82
N ILE A 215 -9.37 -22.44 -19.59
CA ILE A 215 -8.22 -23.23 -19.16
C ILE A 215 -8.02 -24.37 -20.15
N ALA A 216 -6.89 -24.39 -20.85
CA ALA A 216 -6.55 -25.43 -21.82
C ALA A 216 -5.71 -26.53 -21.17
N GLU A 217 -6.00 -27.78 -21.50
CA GLU A 217 -5.26 -28.95 -21.03
C GLU A 217 -4.34 -29.52 -22.12
N PHE A 218 -3.13 -29.87 -21.73
CA PHE A 218 -2.19 -30.60 -22.57
C PHE A 218 -1.64 -31.82 -21.83
N SER A 219 -1.52 -32.94 -22.54
CA SER A 219 -0.84 -34.14 -22.04
C SER A 219 0.61 -33.86 -21.64
N PRO A 220 1.31 -34.78 -20.92
CA PRO A 220 2.72 -34.59 -20.57
C PRO A 220 3.60 -34.55 -21.83
N ALA A 221 3.09 -35.10 -22.94
CA ALA A 221 3.72 -35.04 -24.25
C ALA A 221 3.53 -33.68 -24.97
N GLY A 222 2.68 -32.80 -24.46
CA GLY A 222 2.35 -31.50 -25.06
C GLY A 222 1.23 -31.56 -26.11
N ALA A 223 0.58 -32.71 -26.30
CA ALA A 223 -0.59 -32.79 -27.18
C ALA A 223 -1.81 -32.12 -26.50
N PRO A 224 -2.57 -31.27 -27.22
CA PRO A 224 -3.78 -30.66 -26.69
C PRO A 224 -4.84 -31.74 -26.41
N LEU A 225 -5.55 -31.60 -25.30
CA LEU A 225 -6.61 -32.50 -24.88
C LEU A 225 -7.96 -31.78 -24.95
N GLN A 226 -8.34 -31.12 -23.87
CA GLN A 226 -9.65 -30.50 -23.70
C GLN A 226 -9.49 -29.07 -23.16
N THR A 227 -10.58 -28.33 -23.12
CA THR A 227 -10.59 -26.93 -22.67
C THR A 227 -11.80 -26.68 -21.80
N ILE A 228 -11.56 -26.13 -20.62
CA ILE A 228 -12.60 -25.62 -19.73
C ILE A 228 -12.96 -24.21 -20.20
N GLN A 229 -14.23 -24.00 -20.54
CA GLN A 229 -14.80 -22.67 -20.70
C GLN A 229 -15.37 -22.23 -19.36
N MET A 230 -14.84 -21.15 -18.78
CA MET A 230 -15.41 -20.57 -17.56
C MET A 230 -16.70 -19.78 -17.86
N PRO A 231 -17.52 -19.48 -16.83
CA PRO A 231 -18.64 -18.57 -16.96
C PRO A 231 -18.27 -17.25 -17.65
N ALA A 232 -19.24 -16.64 -18.33
CA ALA A 232 -19.02 -15.41 -19.06
C ALA A 232 -18.45 -14.30 -18.16
N GLY A 233 -17.39 -13.64 -18.62
CA GLY A 233 -16.71 -12.56 -17.88
C GLY A 233 -15.64 -13.03 -16.90
N SER A 234 -15.52 -14.33 -16.61
CA SER A 234 -14.45 -14.86 -15.77
C SER A 234 -13.05 -14.59 -16.35
N LYS A 235 -12.09 -14.39 -15.45
CA LYS A 235 -10.67 -14.16 -15.74
C LYS A 235 -9.84 -15.12 -14.89
N PRO A 236 -9.53 -16.34 -15.38
CA PRO A 236 -8.73 -17.32 -14.65
C PRO A 236 -7.32 -16.77 -14.44
N SER A 237 -6.96 -16.52 -13.19
CA SER A 237 -5.72 -15.84 -12.80
C SER A 237 -4.77 -16.69 -11.97
N ALA A 238 -5.30 -17.70 -11.28
CA ALA A 238 -4.56 -18.60 -10.42
C ALA A 238 -5.11 -20.02 -10.58
N LEU A 239 -4.21 -21.00 -10.64
CA LEU A 239 -4.57 -22.41 -10.74
C LEU A 239 -3.88 -23.17 -9.62
N TYR A 240 -4.60 -24.09 -8.99
CA TYR A 240 -4.04 -25.05 -8.05
C TYR A 240 -4.75 -26.39 -8.22
N PHE A 241 -3.99 -27.46 -8.43
CA PHE A 241 -4.55 -28.81 -8.45
C PHE A 241 -4.44 -29.44 -7.05
N ASP A 242 -5.60 -29.73 -6.46
CA ASP A 242 -5.67 -30.39 -5.16
C ASP A 242 -5.68 -31.91 -5.35
N ALA A 243 -4.50 -32.52 -5.20
CA ALA A 243 -4.33 -33.96 -5.36
C ALA A 243 -5.14 -34.81 -4.35
N SER A 244 -5.54 -34.23 -3.21
CA SER A 244 -6.34 -34.96 -2.21
C SER A 244 -7.79 -35.14 -2.64
N THR A 245 -8.31 -34.23 -3.46
CA THR A 245 -9.70 -34.23 -3.94
C THR A 245 -9.82 -34.50 -5.44
N GLY A 246 -8.72 -34.40 -6.20
CA GLY A 246 -8.72 -34.47 -7.66
C GLY A 246 -9.36 -33.26 -8.33
N LEU A 247 -9.47 -32.14 -7.60
CA LEU A 247 -10.11 -30.91 -8.09
C LEU A 247 -9.06 -29.90 -8.59
N LEU A 248 -9.34 -29.28 -9.73
CA LEU A 248 -8.67 -28.06 -10.16
C LEU A 248 -9.39 -26.85 -9.56
N MET A 249 -8.68 -26.11 -8.70
CA MET A 249 -9.12 -24.84 -8.14
C MET A 249 -8.69 -23.70 -9.06
N VAL A 250 -9.64 -22.87 -9.46
CA VAL A 250 -9.42 -21.76 -10.41
C VAL A 250 -9.83 -20.44 -9.78
N GLY A 251 -8.87 -19.57 -9.50
CA GLY A 251 -9.12 -18.21 -9.02
C GLY A 251 -9.65 -17.33 -10.14
N ASP A 252 -10.68 -16.54 -9.83
CA ASP A 252 -11.33 -15.62 -10.78
C ASP A 252 -11.04 -14.16 -10.40
N GLN A 253 -10.54 -13.36 -11.34
CA GLN A 253 -10.44 -11.89 -11.23
C GLN A 253 -11.55 -11.16 -11.99
N GLY A 254 -12.44 -11.89 -12.65
CA GLY A 254 -13.66 -11.37 -13.21
C GLY A 254 -14.69 -11.09 -12.11
N PRO A 255 -15.92 -10.69 -12.49
CA PRO A 255 -16.95 -10.21 -11.56
C PRO A 255 -17.32 -11.17 -10.44
N ASP A 256 -17.12 -12.48 -10.61
CA ASP A 256 -17.46 -13.48 -9.59
C ASP A 256 -16.49 -13.47 -8.40
N MET A 257 -15.21 -13.10 -8.61
CA MET A 257 -14.18 -12.95 -7.58
C MET A 257 -14.11 -14.09 -6.56
N ASN A 258 -14.36 -15.32 -7.00
CA ASN A 258 -14.33 -16.51 -6.17
C ASN A 258 -13.47 -17.62 -6.80
N ILE A 259 -13.34 -18.74 -6.11
CA ILE A 259 -12.55 -19.88 -6.58
C ILE A 259 -13.53 -20.93 -7.13
N LYS A 260 -13.40 -21.27 -8.42
CA LYS A 260 -14.17 -22.35 -9.05
C LYS A 260 -13.50 -23.70 -8.81
N LEU A 261 -14.30 -24.74 -8.58
CA LEU A 261 -13.82 -26.10 -8.31
C LEU A 261 -14.25 -27.03 -9.44
N TYR A 262 -13.31 -27.43 -10.29
CA TYR A 262 -13.55 -28.36 -11.39
C TYR A 262 -13.09 -29.76 -11.04
N SER A 263 -13.96 -30.75 -11.19
CA SER A 263 -13.53 -32.15 -11.22
C SER A 263 -12.87 -32.44 -12.55
N LEU A 264 -11.73 -33.14 -12.50
CA LEU A 264 -11.01 -33.59 -13.69
C LEU A 264 -11.27 -35.07 -14.03
N ALA A 265 -12.20 -35.71 -13.32
CA ALA A 265 -12.55 -37.10 -13.59
C ALA A 265 -13.38 -37.20 -14.89
N GLY A 266 -12.76 -37.69 -15.96
CA GLY A 266 -13.39 -37.75 -17.28
C GLY A 266 -13.42 -36.37 -17.94
N THR A 267 -14.59 -35.93 -18.41
CA THR A 267 -14.77 -34.58 -18.96
C THR A 267 -14.85 -33.57 -17.81
N PRO A 268 -14.03 -32.50 -17.82
CA PRO A 268 -13.99 -31.53 -16.74
C PRO A 268 -15.35 -30.88 -16.50
N ALA A 269 -15.76 -30.83 -15.24
CA ALA A 269 -17.06 -30.30 -14.84
C ALA A 269 -16.95 -29.42 -13.60
N LEU A 270 -17.64 -28.28 -13.61
CA LEU A 270 -17.75 -27.42 -12.44
C LEU A 270 -18.60 -28.11 -11.38
N THR A 271 -18.02 -28.35 -10.20
CA THR A 271 -18.68 -29.07 -9.09
C THR A 271 -19.00 -28.16 -7.90
N GLY A 272 -18.37 -26.99 -7.82
CA GLY A 272 -18.64 -26.03 -6.75
C GLY A 272 -17.80 -24.77 -6.85
N SER A 273 -17.88 -23.94 -5.81
CA SER A 273 -17.03 -22.78 -5.63
C SER A 273 -16.71 -22.53 -4.15
N PHE A 274 -15.57 -21.90 -3.89
CA PHE A 274 -15.21 -21.36 -2.58
C PHE A 274 -15.13 -19.84 -2.66
N GLY A 275 -15.73 -19.14 -1.69
CA GLY A 275 -15.88 -17.69 -1.72
C GLY A 275 -17.26 -17.23 -2.16
N VAL A 276 -17.66 -16.05 -1.69
CA VAL A 276 -18.91 -15.38 -2.07
C VAL A 276 -18.81 -14.98 -3.54
N LYS A 277 -19.78 -15.40 -4.36
CA LYS A 277 -19.88 -14.93 -5.76
C LYS A 277 -20.16 -13.43 -5.77
N GLY A 278 -19.34 -12.66 -6.48
CA GLY A 278 -19.36 -11.20 -6.42
C GLY A 278 -18.45 -10.62 -5.34
N GLY A 279 -17.77 -11.46 -4.55
CA GLY A 279 -16.76 -11.07 -3.57
C GLY A 279 -17.20 -9.91 -2.67
N TYR A 280 -16.33 -8.90 -2.56
CA TYR A 280 -16.61 -7.66 -1.82
C TYR A 280 -17.70 -6.76 -2.43
N LEU A 281 -18.13 -7.01 -3.67
CA LEU A 281 -19.20 -6.27 -4.36
C LEU A 281 -20.59 -6.90 -4.19
N ASP A 282 -20.69 -8.12 -3.67
CA ASP A 282 -21.96 -8.78 -3.43
C ASP A 282 -22.78 -8.03 -2.37
N THR A 283 -24.01 -7.64 -2.69
CA THR A 283 -24.89 -6.89 -1.79
C THR A 283 -25.79 -7.77 -0.93
N THR A 284 -25.75 -9.10 -1.13
CA THR A 284 -26.60 -10.03 -0.39
C THR A 284 -26.00 -10.45 0.95
N THR A 285 -24.68 -10.57 1.03
CA THR A 285 -23.94 -11.01 2.22
C THR A 285 -23.16 -9.88 2.92
N GLY A 286 -23.25 -8.64 2.41
CA GLY A 286 -22.56 -7.47 2.97
C GLY A 286 -22.83 -6.20 2.17
N ALA A 287 -22.31 -5.06 2.64
CA ALA A 287 -22.36 -3.83 1.86
C ALA A 287 -21.41 -3.91 0.66
N LYS A 288 -21.78 -3.28 -0.47
CA LYS A 288 -20.90 -3.18 -1.63
C LYS A 288 -19.58 -2.50 -1.22
N GLY A 289 -18.43 -3.06 -1.60
CA GLY A 289 -17.12 -2.60 -1.18
C GLY A 289 -16.60 -3.25 0.12
N GLN A 290 -17.48 -3.84 0.94
CA GLN A 290 -17.09 -4.44 2.23
C GLN A 290 -16.32 -5.74 2.03
N VAL A 291 -15.11 -5.80 2.60
CA VAL A 291 -14.27 -7.01 2.56
C VAL A 291 -14.64 -7.97 3.70
N GLY A 292 -14.20 -9.22 3.62
CA GLY A 292 -14.54 -10.21 4.62
C GLY A 292 -13.85 -11.56 4.42
N ALA A 293 -14.10 -12.50 5.33
CA ALA A 293 -13.44 -13.80 5.34
C ALA A 293 -13.54 -14.54 4.00
N GLN A 294 -14.61 -14.42 3.23
CA GLN A 294 -14.75 -15.08 1.92
C GLN A 294 -15.26 -14.10 0.85
N ARG A 295 -15.22 -12.80 1.16
CA ARG A 295 -15.61 -11.70 0.26
C ARG A 295 -14.35 -11.13 -0.35
N PHE A 296 -13.78 -11.90 -1.28
CA PHE A 296 -12.51 -11.57 -1.91
C PHE A 296 -12.61 -10.37 -2.84
N THR A 297 -11.48 -9.72 -3.07
CA THR A 297 -11.37 -8.59 -4.02
C THR A 297 -10.85 -9.04 -5.38
N ARG A 298 -9.77 -9.83 -5.43
CA ARG A 298 -9.15 -10.28 -6.69
C ARG A 298 -8.20 -11.44 -6.45
N ILE A 299 -8.60 -12.66 -6.78
CA ILE A 299 -7.77 -13.85 -6.53
C ILE A 299 -6.54 -13.84 -7.44
N THR A 300 -5.34 -13.93 -6.90
CA THR A 300 -4.07 -13.92 -7.65
C THR A 300 -3.14 -15.08 -7.27
N GLY A 301 -3.41 -15.77 -6.16
CA GLY A 301 -2.68 -16.97 -5.77
C GLY A 301 -3.54 -17.92 -4.94
N ILE A 302 -3.32 -19.22 -5.14
CA ILE A 302 -4.00 -20.32 -4.43
C ILE A 302 -2.94 -21.36 -4.08
N GLY A 303 -2.96 -21.87 -2.85
CA GLY A 303 -2.16 -23.03 -2.47
C GLY A 303 -2.74 -23.75 -1.26
N LYS A 304 -2.40 -25.02 -1.09
CA LYS A 304 -2.68 -25.78 0.12
C LYS A 304 -1.43 -26.42 0.70
N ASP A 305 -1.42 -26.57 2.01
CA ASP A 305 -0.45 -27.42 2.70
C ASP A 305 -0.92 -28.88 2.81
N THR A 306 -0.06 -29.76 3.31
CA THR A 306 -0.35 -31.19 3.49
C THR A 306 -1.41 -31.50 4.55
N THR A 307 -1.72 -30.54 5.43
CA THR A 307 -2.83 -30.68 6.40
C THR A 307 -4.17 -30.29 5.80
N GLY A 308 -4.17 -29.73 4.59
CA GLY A 308 -5.35 -29.32 3.85
C GLY A 308 -5.76 -27.87 4.07
N ASN A 309 -4.98 -27.07 4.81
CA ASN A 309 -5.27 -25.64 4.96
C ASN A 309 -5.14 -24.96 3.60
N LEU A 310 -6.10 -24.10 3.28
CA LEU A 310 -6.13 -23.32 2.05
C LEU A 310 -5.57 -21.92 2.30
N TYR A 311 -4.68 -21.48 1.43
CA TYR A 311 -4.14 -20.13 1.42
C TYR A 311 -4.58 -19.45 0.13
N VAL A 312 -5.11 -18.24 0.28
CA VAL A 312 -5.62 -17.43 -0.82
C VAL A 312 -4.96 -16.07 -0.77
N LEU A 313 -4.24 -15.72 -1.82
CA LEU A 313 -3.79 -14.35 -2.07
C LEU A 313 -4.88 -13.64 -2.87
N ASN A 314 -5.46 -12.59 -2.29
CA ASN A 314 -6.54 -11.82 -2.90
C ASN A 314 -6.23 -10.33 -2.87
N ASN A 315 -5.69 -9.77 -3.95
CA ASN A 315 -5.25 -8.37 -3.92
C ASN A 315 -6.44 -7.40 -4.00
N PRO A 316 -6.52 -6.35 -3.16
CA PRO A 316 -7.45 -5.26 -3.38
C PRO A 316 -7.22 -4.57 -4.75
N TRP A 317 -8.23 -3.87 -5.25
CA TRP A 317 -8.13 -3.06 -6.46
C TRP A 317 -7.62 -1.66 -6.16
N GLY A 318 -6.89 -1.06 -7.12
CA GLY A 318 -6.48 0.35 -7.08
C GLY A 318 -5.00 0.61 -6.74
N GLY A 319 -4.13 -0.39 -6.83
CA GLY A 319 -2.78 -0.34 -6.32
C GLY A 319 -1.70 0.34 -7.17
N ALA A 320 -0.47 -0.15 -7.04
CA ALA A 320 0.74 0.59 -7.38
C ALA A 320 1.12 0.53 -8.88
N TRP A 321 2.17 1.24 -9.27
CA TRP A 321 2.77 1.46 -10.61
C TRP A 321 3.08 0.24 -11.53
N ASP A 322 2.48 -0.93 -11.32
CA ASP A 322 2.63 -2.17 -12.09
C ASP A 322 1.38 -2.58 -12.90
N LEU A 323 1.37 -3.79 -13.48
CA LEU A 323 0.28 -4.32 -14.32
C LEU A 323 -1.09 -4.19 -13.67
N GLY A 324 -1.90 -3.26 -14.17
CA GLY A 324 -3.29 -3.11 -13.74
C GLY A 324 -3.47 -2.54 -12.34
N ARG A 325 -2.45 -1.86 -11.80
CA ARG A 325 -2.46 -1.27 -10.46
C ARG A 325 -2.78 -2.31 -9.40
N ASN A 326 -1.85 -3.25 -9.20
CA ASN A 326 -2.04 -4.33 -8.25
C ASN A 326 -2.05 -3.78 -6.82
N GLY A 327 -3.17 -3.99 -6.11
CA GLY A 327 -3.32 -3.53 -4.73
C GLY A 327 -2.46 -4.29 -3.75
N GLY A 328 -2.64 -3.95 -2.47
CA GLY A 328 -1.85 -4.50 -1.38
C GLY A 328 -1.89 -6.03 -1.26
N THR A 329 -1.00 -6.54 -0.43
CA THR A 329 -0.99 -7.94 -0.03
C THR A 329 -2.15 -8.20 0.92
N ASP A 330 -3.01 -9.17 0.60
CA ASP A 330 -4.05 -9.67 1.50
C ASP A 330 -4.15 -11.20 1.34
N ILE A 331 -3.51 -11.90 2.28
CA ILE A 331 -3.45 -13.36 2.33
C ILE A 331 -4.42 -13.83 3.40
N HIS A 332 -5.33 -14.73 3.02
CA HIS A 332 -6.20 -15.43 3.94
C HIS A 332 -5.80 -16.89 4.05
N ALA A 333 -5.76 -17.42 5.27
CA ALA A 333 -5.62 -18.85 5.54
C ALA A 333 -6.93 -19.43 6.06
N TYR A 334 -7.30 -20.62 5.60
CA TYR A 334 -8.50 -21.34 6.01
C TYR A 334 -8.16 -22.76 6.42
N ASP A 335 -8.91 -23.28 7.38
CA ASP A 335 -8.88 -24.70 7.69
C ASP A 335 -9.48 -25.55 6.54
N PRO A 336 -9.36 -26.89 6.58
CA PRO A 336 -9.94 -27.76 5.54
C PRO A 336 -11.47 -27.66 5.41
N ASN A 337 -12.16 -27.11 6.43
CA ASN A 337 -13.61 -26.89 6.41
C ASN A 337 -13.98 -25.51 5.82
N GLY A 338 -13.01 -24.68 5.49
CA GLY A 338 -13.21 -23.34 4.93
C GLY A 338 -13.38 -22.24 5.98
N ASN A 339 -13.12 -22.50 7.26
CA ASN A 339 -13.15 -21.48 8.31
C ASN A 339 -11.86 -20.64 8.27
N LEU A 340 -12.00 -19.32 8.34
CA LEU A 340 -10.85 -18.42 8.36
C LEU A 340 -10.01 -18.64 9.64
N LEU A 341 -8.73 -18.92 9.46
CA LEU A 341 -7.75 -19.08 10.54
C LEU A 341 -7.10 -17.74 10.88
N TRP A 342 -6.58 -17.05 9.87
CA TRP A 342 -5.90 -15.77 10.02
C TRP A 342 -5.82 -15.02 8.70
N LYS A 343 -5.48 -13.73 8.79
CA LYS A 343 -5.15 -12.87 7.66
C LYS A 343 -3.75 -12.30 7.84
N LEU A 344 -3.08 -12.03 6.72
CA LEU A 344 -1.82 -11.31 6.68
C LEU A 344 -1.88 -10.26 5.58
N GLN A 345 -1.69 -9.00 5.96
CA GLN A 345 -2.10 -7.84 5.17
C GLN A 345 -1.04 -6.74 5.17
N ALA A 346 -0.80 -6.16 3.99
CA ALA A 346 -0.06 -4.92 3.76
C ALA A 346 -0.78 -4.14 2.66
N LEU A 347 -1.61 -3.18 3.08
CA LEU A 347 -2.70 -2.62 2.26
C LEU A 347 -2.47 -1.19 1.80
N ASN A 348 -1.36 -0.56 2.24
CA ASN A 348 -1.09 0.83 1.96
C ASN A 348 0.42 1.10 1.94
N PHE A 349 1.04 0.89 0.79
CA PHE A 349 2.40 1.31 0.49
C PHE A 349 2.40 2.75 -0.02
N GLU A 350 3.33 3.58 0.47
CA GLU A 350 3.47 5.00 0.10
C GLU A 350 2.11 5.69 0.02
N GLY A 351 1.41 5.80 1.14
CA GLY A 351 0.07 6.39 1.17
C GLY A 351 -0.34 6.87 2.55
N VAL A 352 -1.44 7.61 2.62
CA VAL A 352 -2.02 8.09 3.89
C VAL A 352 -3.52 7.89 3.88
N ALA A 353 -4.10 7.66 5.05
CA ALA A 353 -5.55 7.56 5.23
C ALA A 353 -6.08 8.76 6.04
N ALA A 354 -6.96 9.57 5.47
CA ALA A 354 -7.57 10.71 6.15
C ALA A 354 -8.57 10.24 7.21
N PRO A 355 -8.50 10.74 8.46
CA PRO A 355 -9.54 10.49 9.47
C PRO A 355 -10.89 11.03 8.97
N ASP A 356 -11.96 10.25 9.10
CA ASP A 356 -13.28 10.62 8.60
C ASP A 356 -14.04 11.52 9.60
N PRO A 357 -14.31 12.80 9.25
CA PRO A 357 -15.04 13.71 10.12
C PRO A 357 -16.46 13.25 10.44
N ALA A 358 -17.13 12.55 9.52
CA ALA A 358 -18.50 12.09 9.74
C ALA A 358 -18.59 10.92 10.74
N THR A 359 -17.46 10.33 11.13
CA THR A 359 -17.40 9.26 12.13
C THR A 359 -16.51 9.61 13.32
N ASP A 360 -16.17 10.90 13.46
CA ASP A 360 -15.29 11.43 14.50
C ASP A 360 -13.95 10.65 14.57
N ALA A 361 -13.34 10.41 13.40
CA ALA A 361 -12.09 9.65 13.24
C ALA A 361 -12.13 8.18 13.71
N SER A 362 -13.30 7.54 13.72
CA SER A 362 -13.37 6.08 13.89
C SER A 362 -13.12 5.31 12.57
N LEU A 363 -13.37 5.93 11.41
CA LEU A 363 -12.95 5.44 10.09
C LEU A 363 -11.81 6.30 9.51
N PHE A 364 -11.00 5.67 8.67
CA PHE A 364 -9.88 6.30 7.96
C PHE A 364 -9.94 5.94 6.47
N HIS A 365 -9.92 6.93 5.59
CA HIS A 365 -10.02 6.73 4.14
C HIS A 365 -8.67 6.99 3.46
N SER A 366 -8.06 5.95 2.93
CA SER A 366 -7.02 6.11 1.90
C SER A 366 -7.67 6.36 0.53
N GLY A 367 -6.86 6.54 -0.51
CA GLY A 367 -7.40 6.67 -1.86
C GLY A 367 -8.11 5.40 -2.38
N THR A 368 -7.86 4.23 -1.78
CA THR A 368 -8.36 2.92 -2.27
C THR A 368 -9.02 2.05 -1.20
N ALA A 369 -8.86 2.37 0.07
CA ALA A 369 -9.27 1.54 1.19
C ALA A 369 -9.85 2.34 2.36
N ILE A 370 -10.64 1.65 3.18
CA ILE A 370 -11.17 2.17 4.45
C ILE A 370 -10.65 1.29 5.58
N PHE A 371 -10.13 1.93 6.62
CA PHE A 371 -9.61 1.29 7.83
C PHE A 371 -10.35 1.77 9.08
N THR A 372 -10.27 1.00 10.17
CA THR A 372 -10.76 1.39 11.50
C THR A 372 -9.90 0.78 12.60
N GLY A 373 -9.93 1.37 13.80
CA GLY A 373 -9.29 0.82 14.99
C GLY A 373 -7.83 1.27 15.18
N THR A 374 -7.03 0.38 15.79
CA THR A 374 -5.61 0.58 16.13
C THR A 374 -4.86 -0.75 15.96
N ALA A 375 -3.55 -0.74 16.18
CA ALA A 375 -2.70 -1.93 16.11
C ALA A 375 -2.84 -2.75 14.82
N GLY A 376 -2.73 -2.06 13.67
CA GLY A 376 -2.92 -2.61 12.33
C GLY A 376 -4.29 -2.30 11.76
N GLY A 377 -5.25 -2.05 12.65
CA GLY A 377 -6.61 -1.74 12.28
C GLY A 377 -7.30 -2.87 11.54
N THR A 378 -8.60 -2.70 11.32
CA THR A 378 -9.38 -3.60 10.48
C THR A 378 -9.48 -3.00 9.08
N PHE A 379 -9.17 -3.81 8.06
CA PHE A 379 -9.52 -3.50 6.69
C PHE A 379 -11.03 -3.62 6.52
N VAL A 380 -11.73 -2.49 6.39
CA VAL A 380 -13.20 -2.43 6.34
C VAL A 380 -13.71 -2.65 4.92
N ALA A 381 -13.09 -1.98 3.96
CA ALA A 381 -13.56 -1.97 2.58
C ALA A 381 -12.47 -1.58 1.58
N ASN A 382 -12.56 -2.13 0.37
CA ASN A 382 -11.90 -1.62 -0.81
C ASN A 382 -12.89 -0.72 -1.58
N THR A 383 -12.47 0.47 -1.97
CA THR A 383 -13.38 1.52 -2.49
C THR A 383 -13.42 1.61 -4.02
N VAL A 384 -12.70 0.73 -4.71
CA VAL A 384 -12.62 0.67 -6.16
C VAL A 384 -13.58 -0.41 -6.67
N ASP A 385 -14.34 -0.18 -7.74
CA ASP A 385 -15.16 -1.19 -8.42
C ASP A 385 -14.81 -1.21 -9.92
N PRO A 386 -13.97 -2.15 -10.37
CA PRO A 386 -13.46 -2.18 -11.74
C PRO A 386 -14.51 -2.60 -12.78
N PHE A 387 -15.64 -3.15 -12.35
CA PHE A 387 -16.66 -3.66 -13.28
C PHE A 387 -17.73 -2.62 -13.54
N THR A 388 -18.14 -1.88 -12.51
CA THR A 388 -19.07 -0.75 -12.67
C THR A 388 -18.34 0.48 -13.24
N TYR A 389 -17.09 0.71 -12.81
CA TYR A 389 -16.29 1.89 -13.19
C TYR A 389 -14.93 1.48 -13.80
N PRO A 390 -14.90 0.86 -15.00
CA PRO A 390 -13.65 0.40 -15.61
C PRO A 390 -12.69 1.53 -16.00
N SER A 391 -13.18 2.78 -16.07
CA SER A 391 -12.38 3.98 -16.32
C SER A 391 -11.97 4.74 -15.05
N ASP A 392 -12.16 4.14 -13.87
CA ASP A 392 -11.67 4.71 -12.61
C ASP A 392 -10.17 5.01 -12.76
N PRO A 393 -9.71 6.24 -12.48
CA PRO A 393 -8.31 6.60 -12.64
C PRO A 393 -7.39 5.71 -11.78
N ARG A 394 -7.89 5.18 -10.65
CA ARG A 394 -7.16 4.25 -9.78
C ARG A 394 -6.86 2.90 -10.44
N LEU A 395 -7.43 2.62 -11.61
CA LEU A 395 -7.16 1.42 -12.43
C LEU A 395 -6.34 1.73 -13.69
N ASN A 396 -6.09 3.02 -13.97
CA ASN A 396 -5.47 3.44 -15.22
C ASN A 396 -3.95 3.27 -15.20
N MET A 397 -3.46 2.28 -15.94
CA MET A 397 -2.03 2.02 -16.09
C MET A 397 -1.25 3.13 -16.81
N ASN A 398 -1.94 4.01 -17.56
CA ASN A 398 -1.29 5.12 -18.26
C ASN A 398 -1.15 6.37 -17.38
N ASP A 399 -1.79 6.40 -16.22
CA ASP A 399 -1.59 7.49 -15.28
C ASP A 399 -0.22 7.32 -14.60
N THR A 400 0.59 8.35 -14.78
CA THR A 400 2.02 8.41 -14.43
C THR A 400 2.26 8.77 -12.97
N GLN A 401 1.22 9.13 -12.22
CA GLN A 401 1.37 9.41 -10.79
C GLN A 401 1.75 8.14 -10.03
N ARG A 402 2.62 8.31 -9.03
CA ARG A 402 3.07 7.24 -8.15
C ARG A 402 2.02 7.01 -7.06
N ASP A 403 1.19 5.99 -7.29
CA ASP A 403 0.17 5.42 -6.39
C ASP A 403 -0.99 6.35 -6.01
N GLU A 404 -2.23 5.91 -6.19
CA GLU A 404 -3.41 6.71 -5.82
C GLU A 404 -3.89 6.40 -4.40
N HIS A 405 -2.95 6.23 -3.47
CA HIS A 405 -3.21 5.81 -2.09
C HIS A 405 -3.40 6.99 -1.13
N PHE A 406 -3.06 8.23 -1.51
CA PHE A 406 -3.15 9.37 -0.62
C PHE A 406 -4.57 9.94 -0.56
N GLY A 407 -5.31 9.57 0.48
CA GLY A 407 -6.68 10.05 0.70
C GLY A 407 -6.74 11.44 1.31
N GLN A 408 -7.69 12.25 0.84
CA GLN A 408 -8.23 13.45 1.48
C GLN A 408 -9.73 13.31 1.57
N LEU A 409 -10.33 13.70 2.69
CA LEU A 409 -11.76 13.54 2.89
C LEU A 409 -12.39 14.80 3.44
N ALA A 410 -13.46 15.25 2.81
CA ALA A 410 -14.38 16.24 3.35
C ALA A 410 -15.75 15.60 3.56
N SER A 411 -16.42 15.96 4.65
CA SER A 411 -17.78 15.52 4.96
C SER A 411 -18.71 16.73 5.10
N VAL A 412 -19.65 16.89 4.17
CA VAL A 412 -20.52 18.08 4.07
C VAL A 412 -21.97 17.63 4.03
N GLY A 413 -22.74 17.97 5.07
CA GLY A 413 -24.17 17.63 5.13
C GLY A 413 -24.47 16.13 5.04
N GLY A 414 -23.55 15.28 5.51
CA GLY A 414 -23.65 13.82 5.43
C GLY A 414 -23.08 13.19 4.16
N ASN A 415 -22.76 13.99 3.13
CA ASN A 415 -22.06 13.53 1.94
C ASN A 415 -20.55 13.52 2.16
N ARG A 416 -19.85 12.55 1.56
CA ARG A 416 -18.39 12.45 1.59
C ARG A 416 -17.82 12.76 0.20
N ILE A 417 -16.78 13.57 0.17
CA ILE A 417 -15.95 13.80 -1.01
C ILE A 417 -14.56 13.24 -0.69
N LEU A 418 -14.17 12.18 -1.40
CA LEU A 418 -12.81 11.64 -1.37
C LEU A 418 -12.02 12.25 -2.51
N VAL A 419 -10.82 12.73 -2.21
CA VAL A 419 -9.82 13.04 -3.22
C VAL A 419 -8.65 12.07 -3.06
N ALA A 420 -8.36 11.31 -4.12
CA ALA A 420 -7.18 10.46 -4.20
C ALA A 420 -6.10 11.13 -5.05
N SER A 421 -4.84 10.91 -4.68
CA SER A 421 -3.70 11.48 -5.40
C SER A 421 -2.45 10.60 -5.27
N GLY A 422 -1.49 10.83 -6.18
CA GLY A 422 -0.09 10.40 -6.12
C GLY A 422 0.73 10.87 -4.91
N GLN A 423 1.93 10.32 -4.73
CA GLN A 423 2.96 10.74 -3.75
C GLN A 423 3.32 12.24 -3.85
N ASN A 424 3.58 12.70 -5.07
CA ASN A 424 3.91 14.08 -5.40
C ASN A 424 3.00 14.52 -6.57
N PRO A 425 1.71 14.79 -6.29
CA PRO A 425 0.69 14.79 -7.32
C PRO A 425 0.56 16.13 -8.02
N ALA A 426 0.41 16.07 -9.35
CA ALA A 426 0.03 17.19 -10.20
C ALA A 426 -1.45 17.12 -10.60
N ILE A 427 -2.10 15.96 -10.36
CA ILE A 427 -3.49 15.64 -10.67
C ILE A 427 -4.16 15.07 -9.41
N PHE A 428 -5.37 15.53 -9.14
CA PHE A 428 -6.19 15.10 -8.01
C PHE A 428 -7.50 14.53 -8.53
N TYR A 429 -7.84 13.31 -8.11
CA TYR A 429 -9.03 12.58 -8.57
C TYR A 429 -10.14 12.64 -7.52
N PHE A 430 -11.34 13.02 -7.94
CA PHE A 430 -12.48 13.27 -7.07
C PHE A 430 -13.47 12.12 -7.14
N PHE A 431 -14.01 11.77 -5.97
CA PHE A 431 -14.99 10.72 -5.82
C PHE A 431 -16.04 11.09 -4.77
N HIS A 432 -17.25 10.57 -4.92
CA HIS A 432 -18.30 10.65 -3.91
C HIS A 432 -18.78 9.26 -3.48
N PHE A 433 -19.61 9.24 -2.44
CA PHE A 433 -20.25 8.03 -1.94
C PHE A 433 -21.75 8.22 -1.86
N ASN A 434 -22.49 7.13 -2.08
CA ASN A 434 -23.93 7.11 -1.87
C ASN A 434 -24.38 5.77 -1.28
N PRO A 435 -25.58 5.70 -0.69
CA PRO A 435 -26.05 4.47 -0.04
C PRO A 435 -26.12 3.25 -0.97
N ALA A 436 -26.43 3.45 -2.26
CA ALA A 436 -26.54 2.35 -3.23
C ALA A 436 -25.19 1.71 -3.58
N SER A 437 -24.12 2.49 -3.53
CA SER A 437 -22.75 2.03 -3.79
C SER A 437 -22.01 1.54 -2.54
N GLY A 438 -22.61 1.63 -1.35
CA GLY A 438 -21.99 1.19 -0.10
C GLY A 438 -20.68 1.94 0.16
N TYR A 439 -19.57 1.20 0.22
CA TYR A 439 -18.21 1.72 0.40
C TYR A 439 -17.46 2.00 -0.91
N ILE A 440 -18.09 1.82 -2.07
CA ILE A 440 -17.46 2.14 -3.36
C ILE A 440 -17.46 3.66 -3.57
N ALA A 441 -16.26 4.19 -3.84
CA ALA A 441 -16.06 5.58 -4.22
C ALA A 441 -16.34 5.74 -5.73
N ILE A 442 -17.29 6.60 -6.07
CA ILE A 442 -17.79 6.80 -7.43
C ILE A 442 -16.96 7.89 -8.11
N PRO A 443 -16.29 7.65 -9.24
CA PRO A 443 -15.44 8.65 -9.90
C PRO A 443 -16.24 9.84 -10.45
N ASP A 444 -15.83 11.06 -10.08
CA ASP A 444 -16.49 12.31 -10.51
C ASP A 444 -15.69 13.10 -11.55
N GLY A 445 -14.36 13.02 -11.49
CA GLY A 445 -13.46 13.75 -12.38
C GLY A 445 -12.12 14.05 -11.73
N SER A 446 -11.41 15.03 -12.27
CA SER A 446 -10.07 15.40 -11.80
C SER A 446 -9.82 16.90 -11.86
N LEU A 447 -8.85 17.35 -11.06
CA LEU A 447 -8.18 18.65 -11.19
C LEU A 447 -6.70 18.41 -11.52
N PRO A 448 -6.18 18.86 -12.68
CA PRO A 448 -6.90 19.42 -13.82
C PRO A 448 -7.89 18.45 -14.45
N GLY A 449 -8.86 18.98 -15.20
CA GLY A 449 -9.87 18.19 -15.89
C GLY A 449 -11.14 18.97 -16.19
N ALA A 450 -12.07 18.31 -16.87
CA ALA A 450 -13.36 18.89 -17.25
C ALA A 450 -14.18 19.36 -16.03
N LEU A 451 -14.04 18.67 -14.89
CA LEU A 451 -14.72 19.00 -13.64
C LEU A 451 -14.46 20.43 -13.16
N PHE A 452 -13.24 20.94 -13.39
CA PHE A 452 -12.82 22.30 -12.99
C PHE A 452 -12.48 23.20 -14.18
N ASN A 453 -12.77 22.75 -15.41
CA ASN A 453 -12.53 23.48 -16.65
C ASN A 453 -11.11 24.08 -16.78
N THR A 454 -10.09 23.27 -16.46
CA THR A 454 -8.69 23.67 -16.57
C THR A 454 -7.82 22.49 -17.01
N THR A 455 -6.78 22.79 -17.77
CA THR A 455 -5.73 21.83 -18.18
C THR A 455 -4.42 22.07 -17.45
N PHE A 456 -4.34 23.09 -16.58
CA PHE A 456 -3.11 23.38 -15.84
C PHE A 456 -2.94 22.44 -14.66
N SER A 457 -1.77 21.81 -14.60
CA SER A 457 -1.34 21.00 -13.46
C SER A 457 -1.37 21.81 -12.16
N VAL A 458 -1.58 21.11 -11.05
CA VAL A 458 -1.53 21.70 -9.71
C VAL A 458 -0.12 21.57 -9.17
N THR A 459 0.65 22.66 -9.15
CA THR A 459 2.04 22.67 -8.66
C THR A 459 2.26 23.60 -7.47
N GLY A 460 1.31 24.50 -7.19
CA GLY A 460 1.37 25.45 -6.09
C GLY A 460 0.66 25.01 -4.80
N GLY A 461 0.25 23.74 -4.71
CA GLY A 461 -0.48 23.17 -3.57
C GLY A 461 -1.97 22.94 -3.85
N PHE A 462 -2.58 22.11 -3.02
CA PHE A 462 -3.98 21.69 -3.11
C PHE A 462 -4.57 21.53 -1.71
N CYS A 463 -5.84 21.92 -1.55
CA CYS A 463 -6.64 21.63 -0.37
C CYS A 463 -8.10 21.45 -0.79
N ILE A 464 -8.72 20.36 -0.34
CA ILE A 464 -10.18 20.30 -0.17
C ILE A 464 -10.48 20.64 1.29
N ASP A 465 -11.27 21.68 1.53
CA ASP A 465 -11.57 22.12 2.89
C ASP A 465 -12.78 21.39 3.49
N SER A 466 -13.05 21.63 4.78
CA SER A 466 -14.14 20.98 5.51
C SER A 466 -15.54 21.37 5.04
N LYS A 467 -15.69 22.45 4.27
CA LYS A 467 -16.93 22.83 3.59
C LYS A 467 -17.02 22.26 2.17
N GLY A 468 -15.97 21.56 1.72
CA GLY A 468 -15.87 20.93 0.41
C GLY A 468 -15.40 21.87 -0.70
N ASP A 469 -15.00 23.10 -0.39
CA ASP A 469 -14.41 23.99 -1.37
C ASP A 469 -12.99 23.49 -1.73
N VAL A 470 -12.59 23.74 -2.98
CA VAL A 470 -11.28 23.34 -3.49
C VAL A 470 -10.39 24.56 -3.67
N TRP A 471 -9.18 24.50 -3.15
CA TRP A 471 -8.15 25.52 -3.25
C TRP A 471 -6.93 24.94 -3.96
N ALA A 472 -6.48 25.57 -5.04
CA ALA A 472 -5.36 25.04 -5.83
C ALA A 472 -4.44 26.14 -6.37
N GLY A 473 -3.13 25.91 -6.30
CA GLY A 473 -2.12 26.71 -6.99
C GLY A 473 -1.84 26.11 -8.36
N LEU A 474 -2.36 26.73 -9.43
CA LEU A 474 -2.18 26.22 -10.79
C LEU A 474 -0.84 26.66 -11.39
N ASP A 475 -0.26 25.77 -12.20
CA ASP A 475 1.11 25.87 -12.67
C ASP A 475 1.45 27.21 -13.33
N ARG A 476 2.52 27.85 -12.84
CA ARG A 476 3.08 29.11 -13.35
C ARG A 476 2.10 30.29 -13.42
N THR A 477 1.00 30.25 -12.67
CA THR A 477 0.01 31.33 -12.68
C THR A 477 0.27 32.41 -11.63
N ASN A 478 0.97 32.10 -10.53
CA ASN A 478 1.07 32.96 -9.33
C ASN A 478 -0.30 33.34 -8.72
N HIS A 479 -1.30 32.49 -8.91
CA HIS A 479 -2.63 32.65 -8.35
C HIS A 479 -3.05 31.39 -7.58
N ILE A 480 -3.85 31.62 -6.55
CA ILE A 480 -4.65 30.61 -5.86
C ILE A 480 -6.03 30.62 -6.52
N TYR A 481 -6.50 29.45 -6.92
CA TYR A 481 -7.82 29.24 -7.49
C TYR A 481 -8.71 28.62 -6.43
N HIS A 482 -9.81 29.30 -6.10
CA HIS A 482 -10.83 28.82 -5.18
C HIS A 482 -12.06 28.39 -5.97
N TYR A 483 -12.46 27.14 -5.85
CA TYR A 483 -13.66 26.58 -6.46
C TYR A 483 -14.68 26.31 -5.34
N PRO A 484 -15.72 27.13 -5.20
CA PRO A 484 -16.72 26.95 -4.16
C PRO A 484 -17.58 25.71 -4.46
N LEU A 485 -17.84 24.88 -3.45
CA LEU A 485 -18.84 23.82 -3.56
C LEU A 485 -20.23 24.48 -3.67
N THR A 486 -20.97 24.17 -4.75
CA THR A 486 -22.31 24.73 -4.99
C THR A 486 -23.42 23.82 -4.50
N GLY A 487 -23.13 22.55 -4.24
CA GLY A 487 -24.06 21.60 -3.64
C GLY A 487 -23.79 20.16 -4.09
N PHE A 488 -24.76 19.31 -3.79
CA PHE A 488 -24.80 17.90 -4.18
C PHE A 488 -26.09 17.63 -4.96
N ASP A 489 -26.02 16.73 -5.96
CA ASP A 489 -27.23 16.21 -6.59
C ASP A 489 -27.94 15.16 -5.70
N GLY A 490 -29.07 14.61 -6.18
CA GLY A 490 -29.84 13.62 -5.43
C GLY A 490 -29.13 12.29 -5.17
N ASN A 491 -28.00 12.03 -5.82
CA ASN A 491 -27.15 10.86 -5.61
C ASN A 491 -25.90 11.19 -4.78
N GLY A 492 -25.79 12.40 -4.25
CA GLY A 492 -24.63 12.84 -3.46
C GLY A 492 -23.42 13.23 -4.31
N LYS A 493 -23.56 13.42 -5.63
CA LYS A 493 -22.46 13.89 -6.48
C LYS A 493 -22.21 15.38 -6.25
N PRO A 494 -20.99 15.80 -5.89
CA PRO A 494 -20.67 17.21 -5.68
C PRO A 494 -20.61 18.00 -6.98
N SER A 495 -20.88 19.30 -6.90
CA SER A 495 -20.66 20.28 -7.97
C SER A 495 -19.92 21.50 -7.43
N TRP A 496 -19.02 22.05 -8.24
CA TRP A 496 -18.29 23.26 -7.90
C TRP A 496 -18.62 24.40 -8.87
N GLY A 497 -18.54 25.63 -8.36
CA GLY A 497 -18.68 26.84 -9.15
C GLY A 497 -17.43 27.17 -9.96
N HIS A 498 -17.50 28.26 -10.72
CA HIS A 498 -16.33 28.79 -11.43
C HIS A 498 -15.22 29.19 -10.46
N ALA A 499 -13.98 29.08 -10.92
CA ALA A 499 -12.82 29.47 -10.14
C ALA A 499 -12.84 30.97 -9.81
N ILE A 500 -12.67 31.28 -8.53
CA ILE A 500 -12.35 32.61 -8.03
C ILE A 500 -10.83 32.70 -7.96
N THR A 501 -10.25 33.55 -8.80
CA THR A 501 -8.80 33.70 -8.92
C THR A 501 -8.30 34.76 -7.95
N ILE A 502 -7.38 34.39 -7.07
CA ILE A 502 -6.80 35.25 -6.03
C ILE A 502 -5.28 35.32 -6.26
N SER A 503 -4.71 36.51 -6.38
CA SER A 503 -3.25 36.62 -6.52
C SER A 503 -2.56 36.11 -5.26
N THR A 504 -1.57 35.24 -5.42
CA THR A 504 -0.75 34.77 -4.30
C THR A 504 0.02 35.96 -3.71
N PRO A 505 0.06 36.17 -2.38
CA PRO A 505 0.88 37.19 -1.75
C PRO A 505 2.34 37.09 -2.21
N MET A 506 2.98 38.21 -2.54
CA MET A 506 4.34 38.19 -3.11
C MET A 506 5.37 37.56 -2.17
N SER A 507 5.22 37.74 -0.87
CA SER A 507 6.10 37.18 0.17
C SER A 507 6.09 35.65 0.20
N ALA A 508 4.93 35.04 -0.09
CA ALA A 508 4.76 33.59 -0.07
C ALA A 508 5.20 32.89 -1.37
N ARG A 509 5.54 33.62 -2.44
CA ARG A 509 5.86 33.03 -3.75
C ARG A 509 7.29 32.47 -3.81
N PRO A 510 7.55 31.36 -4.52
CA PRO A 510 6.56 30.44 -5.06
C PRO A 510 5.91 29.63 -3.93
N ILE A 511 4.60 29.36 -4.00
CA ILE A 511 3.93 28.47 -3.04
C ILE A 511 4.03 27.01 -3.51
N THR A 512 4.03 26.07 -2.56
CA THR A 512 3.99 24.62 -2.84
C THR A 512 2.94 23.89 -1.99
N ARG A 513 2.49 24.47 -0.87
CA ARG A 513 1.34 23.97 -0.08
C ARG A 513 0.33 25.08 0.15
N ILE A 514 -0.94 24.67 0.14
CA ILE A 514 -2.10 25.49 0.47
C ILE A 514 -2.91 24.67 1.47
N VAL A 515 -3.28 25.28 2.59
CA VAL A 515 -4.30 24.74 3.50
C VAL A 515 -5.23 25.87 3.88
N TYR A 516 -6.54 25.65 3.78
CA TYR A 516 -7.55 26.60 4.24
C TYR A 516 -8.45 25.94 5.28
N GLN A 517 -8.64 26.62 6.41
CA GLN A 517 -9.55 26.23 7.48
C GLN A 517 -10.72 27.21 7.55
N PRO A 518 -11.91 26.84 7.03
CA PRO A 518 -13.05 27.75 6.98
C PRO A 518 -13.70 28.01 8.35
N GLU A 519 -13.41 27.21 9.37
CA GLU A 519 -13.89 27.42 10.75
C GLU A 519 -13.24 28.63 11.41
N SER A 520 -11.97 28.88 11.12
CA SER A 520 -11.17 29.96 11.69
C SER A 520 -10.82 31.04 10.66
N ASP A 521 -11.36 30.95 9.44
CA ASP A 521 -11.00 31.78 8.28
C ASP A 521 -9.47 31.95 8.12
N THR A 522 -8.76 30.82 8.16
CA THR A 522 -7.29 30.81 8.20
C THR A 522 -6.72 30.15 6.94
N MET A 523 -5.93 30.90 6.19
CA MET A 523 -5.14 30.41 5.06
C MET A 523 -3.70 30.17 5.51
N ILE A 524 -3.12 29.03 5.13
CA ILE A 524 -1.74 28.66 5.45
C ILE A 524 -1.03 28.35 4.14
N LEU A 525 0.01 29.12 3.83
CA LEU A 525 0.79 28.98 2.60
C LEU A 525 2.23 28.61 2.95
N ALA A 526 2.71 27.49 2.41
CA ALA A 526 4.13 27.14 2.51
C ALA A 526 4.86 27.50 1.21
N GLN A 527 6.00 28.17 1.37
CA GLN A 527 6.85 28.57 0.25
C GLN A 527 7.73 27.39 -0.20
N GLY A 528 7.90 27.31 -1.52
CA GLY A 528 8.82 26.39 -2.18
C GLY A 528 10.21 27.01 -2.42
N LEU A 529 11.08 26.27 -3.08
CA LEU A 529 12.44 26.73 -3.39
C LEU A 529 12.42 27.72 -4.58
N ALA A 530 12.75 28.99 -4.31
CA ALA A 530 12.83 30.01 -5.35
C ALA A 530 13.87 29.64 -6.43
N GLY A 531 13.47 29.71 -7.70
CA GLY A 531 14.34 29.38 -8.84
C GLY A 531 14.61 27.88 -9.05
N SER A 532 14.00 27.00 -8.25
CA SER A 532 14.08 25.55 -8.43
C SER A 532 13.03 25.04 -9.42
N TRP A 533 13.38 23.96 -10.14
CA TRP A 533 12.41 23.19 -10.93
C TRP A 533 11.63 22.19 -10.07
N ASP A 534 12.14 21.87 -8.87
CA ASP A 534 11.45 21.03 -7.90
C ASP A 534 10.36 21.83 -7.20
N TRP A 535 9.14 21.70 -7.71
CA TRP A 535 7.93 22.30 -7.18
C TRP A 535 7.36 21.52 -5.98
N THR A 536 7.94 20.38 -5.62
CA THR A 536 7.44 19.53 -4.53
C THR A 536 8.07 19.89 -3.18
N ALA A 537 9.25 20.49 -3.18
CA ALA A 537 10.01 20.84 -1.98
C ALA A 537 9.53 22.15 -1.33
N MET A 538 9.55 22.19 0.01
CA MET A 538 9.34 23.40 0.80
C MET A 538 10.68 23.99 1.25
N ASN A 539 10.76 25.32 1.37
CA ASN A 539 11.97 26.00 1.85
C ASN A 539 11.99 26.26 3.37
N GLY A 540 10.91 25.90 4.08
CA GLY A 540 10.78 26.14 5.52
C GLY A 540 10.09 27.44 5.93
N HIS A 541 9.69 28.29 4.99
CA HIS A 541 8.94 29.51 5.26
C HIS A 541 7.43 29.28 5.08
N ILE A 542 6.66 29.50 6.14
CA ILE A 542 5.20 29.31 6.14
C ILE A 542 4.52 30.58 6.64
N GLU A 543 3.57 31.09 5.86
CA GLU A 543 2.78 32.27 6.19
C GLU A 543 1.35 31.86 6.58
N VAL A 544 0.88 32.35 7.73
CA VAL A 544 -0.49 32.13 8.23
C VAL A 544 -1.27 33.43 8.08
N TYR A 545 -2.48 33.38 7.51
CA TYR A 545 -3.34 34.54 7.28
C TYR A 545 -4.70 34.31 7.91
N HIS A 546 -5.00 35.01 8.99
CA HIS A 546 -6.34 35.03 9.59
C HIS A 546 -7.21 36.08 8.89
N GLY A 547 -8.48 35.77 8.67
CA GLY A 547 -9.41 36.67 7.97
C GLY A 547 -9.25 36.63 6.44
N TRP A 548 -8.85 35.49 5.87
CA TRP A 548 -8.57 35.38 4.44
C TRP A 548 -9.81 35.61 3.57
N ALA A 549 -10.94 35.00 3.88
CA ALA A 549 -12.20 35.24 3.19
C ALA A 549 -12.69 36.68 3.39
N ALA A 550 -12.38 37.30 4.54
CA ALA A 550 -12.63 38.72 4.80
C ALA A 550 -11.70 39.68 4.02
N GLY A 551 -10.73 39.17 3.25
CA GLY A 551 -9.84 39.98 2.42
C GLY A 551 -8.50 40.35 3.08
N ASN A 552 -8.21 39.86 4.29
CA ASN A 552 -6.90 40.07 4.91
C ASN A 552 -5.82 39.27 4.16
N ARG A 553 -4.75 39.96 3.74
CA ARG A 553 -3.60 39.37 3.04
C ARG A 553 -2.28 39.70 3.75
N THR A 554 -2.34 40.13 5.00
CA THR A 554 -1.17 40.34 5.86
C THR A 554 -0.95 39.07 6.69
N PRO A 555 0.24 38.45 6.62
CA PRO A 555 0.52 37.25 7.39
C PRO A 555 0.71 37.59 8.87
N GLY A 556 0.33 36.67 9.74
CA GLY A 556 0.44 36.77 11.19
C GLY A 556 -0.14 35.53 11.84
N PRO A 557 0.69 34.59 12.35
CA PRO A 557 2.16 34.60 12.38
C PRO A 557 2.84 34.16 11.07
N VAL A 558 4.18 34.28 11.04
CA VAL A 558 5.07 33.66 10.05
C VAL A 558 5.93 32.63 10.78
N ILE A 559 5.92 31.39 10.30
CA ILE A 559 6.66 30.27 10.88
C ILE A 559 7.87 29.99 9.99
N ASN A 560 9.07 30.07 10.58
CA ASN A 560 10.31 29.66 9.92
C ASN A 560 10.80 28.38 10.56
N LEU A 561 10.75 27.29 9.81
CA LEU A 561 11.15 25.98 10.27
C LEU A 561 12.67 25.91 10.44
N THR A 562 13.11 25.31 11.54
CA THR A 562 14.53 25.09 11.85
C THR A 562 15.03 23.74 11.33
N SER A 563 14.15 22.74 11.31
CA SER A 563 14.39 21.42 10.75
C SER A 563 14.48 21.48 9.22
N ALA A 564 15.48 20.79 8.67
CA ALA A 564 15.74 20.74 7.22
C ALA A 564 14.71 19.88 6.48
N ASN A 565 14.57 20.12 5.18
CA ASN A 565 13.75 19.33 4.25
C ASN A 565 12.28 19.11 4.68
N PRO A 566 11.53 20.18 5.03
CA PRO A 566 10.08 20.03 5.22
C PRO A 566 9.42 19.54 3.94
N LYS A 567 8.48 18.59 4.09
CA LYS A 567 7.84 17.91 2.95
C LYS A 567 6.33 17.94 2.99
N SER A 568 5.69 17.84 4.15
CA SER A 568 4.23 17.81 4.25
C SER A 568 3.71 18.68 5.39
N ILE A 569 2.53 19.23 5.20
CA ILE A 569 1.80 19.96 6.25
C ILE A 569 0.35 19.50 6.31
N ALA A 570 -0.21 19.48 7.51
CA ALA A 570 -1.64 19.37 7.77
C ALA A 570 -2.02 20.33 8.89
N ALA A 571 -3.25 20.84 8.89
CA ALA A 571 -3.73 21.73 9.95
C ALA A 571 -5.13 21.32 10.41
N ALA A 572 -5.37 21.42 11.71
CA ALA A 572 -6.66 21.21 12.33
C ALA A 572 -6.77 22.09 13.57
N GLY A 573 -7.94 22.68 13.81
CA GLY A 573 -8.16 23.57 14.95
C GLY A 573 -7.09 24.66 15.05
N HIS A 574 -6.35 24.65 16.16
CA HIS A 574 -5.33 25.66 16.50
C HIS A 574 -3.91 25.31 16.05
N TYR A 575 -3.68 24.13 15.47
CA TYR A 575 -2.32 23.63 15.25
C TYR A 575 -2.02 23.27 13.80
N LEU A 576 -0.77 23.54 13.44
CA LEU A 576 -0.11 23.10 12.22
C LEU A 576 0.82 21.92 12.54
N PHE A 577 0.73 20.87 11.74
CA PHE A 577 1.56 19.68 11.83
C PHE A 577 2.51 19.66 10.63
N VAL A 578 3.81 19.49 10.87
CA VAL A 578 4.84 19.54 9.84
C VAL A 578 5.66 18.27 9.84
N GLY A 579 5.78 17.65 8.67
CA GLY A 579 6.58 16.45 8.41
C GLY A 579 7.76 16.75 7.49
N TYR A 580 8.82 15.97 7.65
CA TYR A 580 10.12 16.19 7.00
C TYR A 580 10.56 14.95 6.23
N VAL A 581 11.34 15.14 5.15
CA VAL A 581 11.93 14.07 4.34
C VAL A 581 13.45 13.98 4.54
N HIS A 582 14.04 12.79 4.47
CA HIS A 582 15.50 12.56 4.57
C HIS A 582 16.18 13.13 5.83
N THR A 583 15.44 13.24 6.93
CA THR A 583 15.93 13.83 8.17
C THR A 583 15.51 13.00 9.38
N VAL A 584 14.25 13.11 9.77
CA VAL A 584 13.66 12.42 10.92
C VAL A 584 12.19 12.07 10.64
N PRO A 585 11.63 11.03 11.26
CA PRO A 585 10.21 10.66 11.11
C PRO A 585 9.26 11.50 11.98
N ASN A 586 9.78 12.54 12.62
CA ASN A 586 9.07 13.34 13.60
C ASN A 586 8.02 14.25 12.95
N ILE A 587 6.98 14.58 13.72
CA ILE A 587 5.99 15.58 13.34
C ILE A 587 6.08 16.75 14.31
N ASP A 588 6.52 17.91 13.82
CA ASP A 588 6.57 19.12 14.62
C ASP A 588 5.18 19.79 14.66
N VAL A 589 4.76 20.24 15.85
CA VAL A 589 3.46 20.85 16.08
C VAL A 589 3.64 22.33 16.41
N PHE A 590 3.04 23.20 15.62
CA PHE A 590 3.10 24.66 15.79
C PHE A 590 1.74 25.23 16.12
N ASP A 591 1.70 26.19 17.04
CA ASP A 591 0.51 26.97 17.35
C ASP A 591 0.27 28.01 16.25
N LEU A 592 -0.90 27.99 15.62
CA LEU A 592 -1.24 28.85 14.49
C LEU A 592 -1.45 30.32 14.88
N THR A 593 -1.58 30.65 16.17
CA THR A 593 -1.74 32.04 16.65
C THR A 593 -0.38 32.68 16.93
N THR A 594 0.52 31.94 17.57
CA THR A 594 1.81 32.44 18.05
C THR A 594 2.97 32.12 17.10
N GLY A 595 2.80 31.11 16.23
CA GLY A 595 3.83 30.59 15.35
C GLY A 595 4.92 29.80 16.09
N GLN A 596 4.76 29.55 17.39
CA GLN A 596 5.73 28.82 18.20
C GLN A 596 5.51 27.31 18.08
N GLN A 597 6.61 26.56 18.11
CA GLN A 597 6.56 25.11 18.22
C GLN A 597 6.12 24.74 19.65
N VAL A 598 5.07 23.93 19.74
CA VAL A 598 4.46 23.50 21.00
C VAL A 598 5.05 22.17 21.46
N THR A 599 5.19 21.23 20.54
CA THR A 599 5.74 19.89 20.81
C THR A 599 6.22 19.24 19.52
N THR A 600 6.86 18.08 19.65
CA THR A 600 7.26 17.21 18.54
C THR A 600 6.74 15.81 18.83
N LEU A 601 5.90 15.30 17.95
CA LEU A 601 5.41 13.93 18.02
C LEU A 601 6.50 13.00 17.47
N ILE A 602 7.12 12.25 18.37
CA ILE A 602 8.01 11.13 18.05
C ILE A 602 7.27 9.80 18.25
N ASN A 603 7.93 8.67 18.02
CA ASN A 603 7.34 7.37 18.30
C ASN A 603 7.14 7.16 19.81
N ALA A 604 5.89 7.17 20.29
CA ALA A 604 5.53 6.89 21.68
C ALA A 604 5.46 5.39 22.00
N ASN A 605 5.56 4.53 21.00
CA ASN A 605 5.42 3.08 21.14
C ASN A 605 6.43 2.28 20.30
N PRO A 606 7.76 2.53 20.46
CA PRO A 606 8.79 1.91 19.63
C PRO A 606 8.93 0.40 19.81
N GLY A 607 8.33 -0.18 20.86
CA GLY A 607 8.32 -1.63 21.06
C GLY A 607 7.35 -2.39 20.15
N THR A 608 6.37 -1.70 19.55
CA THR A 608 5.33 -2.34 18.72
C THR A 608 5.07 -1.63 17.38
N VAL A 609 5.58 -0.41 17.21
CA VAL A 609 5.39 0.39 16.01
C VAL A 609 6.74 0.87 15.48
N ASP A 610 6.98 0.64 14.20
CA ASP A 610 7.97 1.36 13.41
C ASP A 610 7.27 2.53 12.71
N VAL A 611 7.86 3.73 12.79
CA VAL A 611 7.27 4.96 12.23
C VAL A 611 7.91 5.35 10.89
N GLY A 612 8.75 4.50 10.31
CA GLY A 612 9.55 4.80 9.13
C GLY A 612 10.70 5.76 9.39
N SER A 613 11.42 6.12 8.33
CA SER A 613 12.55 7.06 8.39
C SER A 613 12.13 8.53 8.31
N ASP A 614 11.04 8.84 7.60
CA ASP A 614 10.62 10.20 7.29
C ASP A 614 9.17 10.27 6.73
N VAL A 615 8.75 11.45 6.27
CA VAL A 615 7.50 11.74 5.52
C VAL A 615 7.88 12.00 4.06
N ASP A 616 7.75 11.00 3.19
CA ASP A 616 8.29 11.02 1.81
C ASP A 616 7.29 11.56 0.76
N SER A 617 6.27 12.31 1.18
CA SER A 617 5.15 12.66 0.29
C SER A 617 4.65 14.09 0.51
N MET A 618 4.24 14.81 -0.55
CA MET A 618 3.74 16.19 -0.43
C MET A 618 2.57 16.28 0.55
N TYR A 619 1.72 15.26 0.54
CA TYR A 619 0.54 15.15 1.37
C TYR A 619 0.54 13.88 2.23
N GLY A 620 1.72 13.50 2.74
CA GLY A 620 1.90 12.36 3.65
C GLY A 620 1.26 12.55 5.03
N LEU A 621 0.84 13.78 5.38
CA LEU A 621 0.14 14.08 6.62
C LEU A 621 -1.36 14.38 6.42
N ARG A 622 -2.19 13.90 7.35
CA ARG A 622 -3.56 14.39 7.60
C ARG A 622 -3.76 14.63 9.08
N ALA A 623 -4.64 15.57 9.41
CA ALA A 623 -4.99 15.87 10.78
C ALA A 623 -6.49 16.13 10.90
N TYR A 624 -7.06 15.72 12.01
CA TYR A 624 -8.45 15.98 12.37
C TYR A 624 -8.54 16.27 13.87
N LEU A 625 -9.40 17.22 14.25
CA LEU A 625 -9.73 17.52 15.64
C LEU A 625 -11.07 16.87 15.96
N THR A 626 -11.07 15.90 16.87
CA THR A 626 -12.28 15.18 17.28
C THR A 626 -13.22 16.06 18.10
N SER A 627 -14.47 15.62 18.21
CA SER A 627 -15.48 16.25 19.07
C SER A 627 -15.09 16.32 20.56
N THR A 628 -14.16 15.45 20.98
CA THR A 628 -13.62 15.39 22.35
C THR A 628 -12.38 16.26 22.57
N GLY A 629 -11.91 16.97 21.55
CA GLY A 629 -10.72 17.83 21.64
C GLY A 629 -9.39 17.10 21.45
N GLN A 630 -9.40 15.87 20.95
CA GLN A 630 -8.19 15.12 20.61
C GLN A 630 -7.81 15.36 19.14
N TYR A 631 -6.53 15.56 18.88
CA TYR A 631 -5.99 15.60 17.53
C TYR A 631 -5.61 14.19 17.09
N VAL A 632 -6.13 13.76 15.95
CA VAL A 632 -5.76 12.52 15.26
C VAL A 632 -4.96 12.89 14.04
N ILE A 633 -3.69 12.49 14.01
CA ILE A 633 -2.74 12.81 12.95
C ILE A 633 -2.29 11.51 12.30
N THR A 634 -2.44 11.42 10.98
CA THR A 634 -1.95 10.27 10.22
C THR A 634 -0.73 10.65 9.40
N LYS A 635 0.21 9.71 9.31
CA LYS A 635 1.48 9.84 8.57
C LYS A 635 1.71 8.62 7.68
N ASP A 636 2.24 8.83 6.49
CA ASP A 636 2.71 7.75 5.62
C ASP A 636 3.91 6.99 6.22
N ASN A 637 3.92 5.67 6.06
CA ASN A 637 5.05 4.82 6.39
C ASN A 637 5.27 3.78 5.28
N TYR A 638 6.01 4.21 4.26
CA TYR A 638 6.39 3.34 3.14
C TYR A 638 7.33 2.22 3.54
N ASN A 639 8.19 2.45 4.56
CA ASN A 639 9.12 1.43 5.05
C ASN A 639 8.40 0.20 5.59
N GLY A 640 7.30 0.39 6.33
CA GLY A 640 6.50 -0.69 6.90
C GLY A 640 5.20 -0.98 6.15
N SER A 641 4.98 -0.37 4.98
CA SER A 641 3.71 -0.46 4.22
C SER A 641 2.47 -0.25 5.09
N SER A 642 2.49 0.79 5.91
CA SER A 642 1.48 1.11 6.92
C SER A 642 1.15 2.60 6.95
N VAL A 643 0.14 2.96 7.75
CA VAL A 643 -0.19 4.35 8.09
C VAL A 643 -0.01 4.53 9.59
N ILE A 644 0.81 5.48 10.00
CA ILE A 644 1.02 5.82 11.42
C ILE A 644 -0.11 6.72 11.88
N VAL A 645 -0.58 6.50 13.11
CA VAL A 645 -1.62 7.31 13.75
C VAL A 645 -1.10 7.82 15.08
N HIS A 646 -0.92 9.13 15.18
CA HIS A 646 -0.72 9.81 16.46
C HIS A 646 -2.05 10.33 16.99
N ARG A 647 -2.26 10.18 18.30
CA ARG A 647 -3.40 10.78 19.01
C ARG A 647 -2.88 11.67 20.12
N TRP A 648 -3.11 12.96 20.02
CA TRP A 648 -2.53 13.97 20.92
C TRP A 648 -3.60 14.86 21.54
N THR A 649 -3.47 15.13 22.83
CA THR A 649 -4.29 16.10 23.55
C THR A 649 -3.35 17.13 24.19
N PRO A 650 -3.38 18.41 23.74
CA PRO A 650 -2.50 19.48 24.22
C PRO A 650 -2.58 19.74 25.73
#